data_AF-A0A4V2I7L1-F1
#
_entry.id   AF-A0A4V2I7L1-F1
#
_cell.length_a   1.000
_cell.length_b   1.000
_cell.length_c   1.000
_cell.angle_alpha   90.00
_cell.angle_beta   90.00
_cell.angle_gamma   90.00
#
_symmetry.space_group_name_H-M   'P 1'
#
loop_
_entity.id
_entity.type
_entity.pdbx_description
1 polymer ?
#
loop_
_entity_poly.entity_id
_entity_poly.type
_entity_poly.pdbx_seq_one_letter_code
_entity_poly.pdbx_strand_id
1 'polypeptide(L)'
;MSPDRTGPRGSPSRWSRFVEAAVRAPGTGAGEPAGYSAQPTEPLARAGTGQPPKPAGETIRRVVTENVRRRPQPSFPADGKRRRTDVRLAPAALLVWCAAVAGVWLAPAALLGVCCALLLVAAVLLAKALRAGVPRSFLTTAAIAVLLAVCTAAHSAVASSQRHDGPLSDVVRGGQSVVAIIEITGAPRAVAPAGQAGAAGRWAVPATTLDVTAGGQLIRGRADIVVMGGGDWGSVAAGQRIRSAGKLRPADPGQAEAGILAASTAPLLLPGGYPGWHEGAAQLRSHYVSAASFLAPDPAGLLPGMVTGDTSALDEGLTAAMQAVGMTHLTAVSGANCSLVLGALLMLARSLRLPRVPAAVMALSGLGLFVLLVGPDASVLRAALMGSIALASLAGGRTGRGLSFLSLAVIGLLLFDPGLGTSFGFLLSVLATLGIIVLGRRMVDLTPAVVPRWAAAAFAVPLSAQLLCGPVIVLLQPQFSTYSLVANVVAAPLVAPVTLLGTAAVPLVVPAPWAATALIAVSGTFCSGVAATARFMAGLPGATLPWPEGVFGLLTMAALSVLTLAMVLLALRPRLAADMVLGLHRRIEKILEKVERVGWPPRPRRMPGRGLVPRARRGRLRYCTNTSGRNPAWPLRRMHETGPRRPLRPPGGTWNRREWS
;
A
#
# COMPACT_ATOMS: atom_id res chain seq x y z
N MET A 1 36.15 36.10 -45.44
CA MET A 1 35.86 36.65 -44.10
C MET A 1 34.64 35.91 -43.56
N SER A 2 34.87 34.75 -42.94
CA SER A 2 33.87 33.91 -42.28
C SER A 2 34.54 33.36 -41.02
N PRO A 3 34.01 33.59 -39.81
CA PRO A 3 34.62 33.03 -38.62
C PRO A 3 33.99 31.69 -38.27
N ASP A 4 34.92 30.78 -38.05
CA ASP A 4 34.85 29.48 -37.42
C ASP A 4 34.23 29.55 -36.00
N ARG A 5 33.36 28.60 -35.65
CA ARG A 5 32.96 28.30 -34.26
C ARG A 5 32.64 26.82 -34.09
N THR A 6 33.68 26.02 -33.90
CA THR A 6 33.60 24.75 -33.18
C THR A 6 33.83 25.03 -31.69
N GLY A 7 32.88 24.59 -30.84
CA GLY A 7 33.00 24.61 -29.38
C GLY A 7 32.60 23.24 -28.82
N PRO A 8 33.31 22.69 -27.82
CA PRO A 8 33.15 21.30 -27.40
C PRO A 8 31.88 21.12 -26.56
N ARG A 9 31.10 20.08 -26.88
CA ARG A 9 29.97 19.63 -26.04
C ARG A 9 30.51 19.25 -24.67
N GLY A 10 30.15 20.02 -23.64
CA GLY A 10 30.54 19.79 -22.26
C GLY A 10 30.18 18.37 -21.79
N SER A 11 31.13 17.71 -21.12
CA SER A 11 30.91 16.40 -20.53
C SER A 11 29.77 16.47 -19.49
N PRO A 12 28.87 15.48 -19.43
CA PRO A 12 27.80 15.46 -18.43
C PRO A 12 28.36 15.47 -17.00
N SER A 13 27.79 16.32 -16.15
CA SER A 13 28.14 16.45 -14.74
C SER A 13 28.02 15.10 -14.01
N ARG A 14 28.83 14.86 -12.97
CA ARG A 14 28.80 13.60 -12.20
C ARG A 14 27.40 13.27 -11.66
N TRP A 15 26.61 14.29 -11.37
CA TRP A 15 25.21 14.16 -10.93
C TRP A 15 24.28 13.65 -12.03
N SER A 16 24.41 14.15 -13.27
CA SER A 16 23.60 13.66 -14.39
C SER A 16 23.90 12.19 -14.71
N ARG A 17 25.16 11.77 -14.62
CA ARG A 17 25.56 10.36 -14.73
C ARG A 17 25.01 9.48 -13.59
N PHE A 18 24.87 10.04 -12.39
CA PHE A 18 24.28 9.34 -11.25
C PHE A 18 22.77 9.10 -11.43
N VAL A 19 22.04 10.12 -11.90
CA VAL A 19 20.61 10.02 -12.22
C VAL A 19 20.37 9.04 -13.37
N GLU A 20 21.22 9.07 -14.39
CA GLU A 20 21.11 8.18 -15.55
C GLU A 20 21.45 6.72 -15.19
N ALA A 21 22.43 6.50 -14.29
CA ALA A 21 22.77 5.18 -13.75
C ALA A 21 21.73 4.64 -12.74
N ALA A 22 21.02 5.51 -12.01
CA ALA A 22 19.92 5.09 -11.13
C ALA A 22 18.66 4.68 -11.91
N VAL A 23 18.48 5.21 -13.12
CA VAL A 23 17.35 4.90 -14.01
C VAL A 23 17.62 3.66 -14.88
N ARG A 24 18.89 3.34 -15.18
CA ARG A 24 19.28 2.11 -15.89
C ARG A 24 19.92 1.10 -14.93
N ALA A 25 19.21 0.01 -14.60
CA ALA A 25 19.85 -1.15 -13.98
C ALA A 25 20.99 -1.68 -14.88
N PRO A 26 22.13 -2.15 -14.33
CA PRO A 26 23.32 -2.46 -15.10
C PRO A 26 23.13 -3.72 -15.95
N GLY A 27 23.28 -3.57 -17.27
CA GLY A 27 23.32 -4.65 -18.24
C GLY A 27 24.59 -4.58 -19.07
N THR A 28 25.37 -5.66 -19.00
CA THR A 28 26.38 -6.18 -19.96
C THR A 28 27.57 -5.31 -20.33
N GLY A 29 28.74 -5.73 -19.81
CA GLY A 29 29.93 -6.01 -20.63
C GLY A 29 30.74 -4.81 -21.10
N ALA A 30 31.81 -4.52 -20.37
CA ALA A 30 33.00 -3.92 -20.95
C ALA A 30 33.63 -4.93 -21.94
N GLY A 31 33.90 -4.48 -23.16
CA GLY A 31 34.81 -5.10 -24.11
C GLY A 31 35.69 -3.99 -24.68
N GLU A 32 37.00 -4.19 -24.63
CA GLU A 32 38.08 -3.24 -24.97
C GLU A 32 38.03 -2.69 -26.42
N PRO A 33 38.69 -1.56 -26.71
CA PRO A 33 38.86 -1.06 -28.06
C PRO A 33 40.13 -1.64 -28.69
N ALA A 34 40.01 -2.36 -29.80
CA ALA A 34 41.14 -2.73 -30.65
C ALA A 34 40.88 -2.27 -32.08
N GLY A 35 41.92 -1.70 -32.69
CA GLY A 35 42.16 -1.85 -34.13
C GLY A 35 41.69 -0.72 -35.04
N TYR A 36 42.61 0.21 -35.28
CA TYR A 36 42.67 1.06 -36.47
C TYR A 36 42.88 0.19 -37.73
N SER A 37 42.09 0.37 -38.79
CA SER A 37 42.55 0.10 -40.17
C SER A 37 41.68 0.85 -41.18
N ALA A 38 42.34 1.71 -41.94
CA ALA A 38 41.82 2.51 -43.02
C ALA A 38 41.73 1.74 -44.35
N GLN A 39 41.08 2.40 -45.32
CA GLN A 39 41.12 2.25 -46.79
C GLN A 39 40.08 1.34 -47.47
N PRO A 40 39.78 1.55 -48.77
CA PRO A 40 39.43 2.84 -49.42
C PRO A 40 38.24 2.71 -50.39
N THR A 41 37.78 3.87 -50.86
CA THR A 41 36.82 4.11 -51.94
C THR A 41 37.22 3.52 -53.30
N GLU A 42 36.25 3.04 -54.08
CA GLU A 42 36.24 3.18 -55.54
C GLU A 42 34.81 3.27 -56.13
N PRO A 43 34.66 3.85 -57.35
CA PRO A 43 33.46 4.55 -57.79
C PRO A 43 32.64 3.79 -58.85
N LEU A 44 31.37 4.14 -59.01
CA LEU A 44 30.56 3.73 -60.14
C LEU A 44 30.11 4.94 -60.95
N ALA A 45 30.74 5.11 -62.11
CA ALA A 45 30.27 5.92 -63.22
C ALA A 45 29.42 5.07 -64.16
N ARG A 46 28.28 5.61 -64.65
CA ARG A 46 28.01 5.84 -66.09
C ARG A 46 26.57 6.32 -66.34
N ALA A 47 26.50 7.35 -67.20
CA ALA A 47 25.55 7.68 -68.27
C ALA A 47 24.05 7.39 -68.04
N GLY A 48 23.10 8.31 -68.22
CA GLY A 48 23.02 9.45 -69.14
C GLY A 48 21.78 9.26 -70.01
N THR A 49 20.86 10.23 -70.04
CA THR A 49 19.98 10.61 -71.17
C THR A 49 19.01 11.72 -70.69
N GLY A 50 18.85 12.76 -71.52
CA GLY A 50 18.13 13.99 -71.16
C GLY A 50 16.62 13.96 -71.39
N GLN A 51 15.90 14.80 -70.64
CA GLN A 51 14.58 15.34 -70.97
C GLN A 51 14.36 16.67 -70.19
N PRO A 52 13.56 17.62 -70.73
CA PRO A 52 13.53 19.03 -70.29
C PRO A 52 12.69 19.24 -69.01
N PRO A 53 12.84 20.37 -68.30
CA PRO A 53 12.24 20.55 -66.98
C PRO A 53 10.73 20.81 -67.08
N LYS A 54 9.92 20.01 -66.36
CA LYS A 54 8.48 20.22 -66.12
C LYS A 54 8.26 20.87 -64.72
N PRO A 55 7.16 21.62 -64.52
CA PRO A 55 7.10 22.74 -63.57
C PRO A 55 7.15 22.32 -62.11
N ALA A 56 7.88 23.12 -61.32
CA ALA A 56 8.32 22.88 -59.94
C ALA A 56 7.23 22.81 -58.85
N GLY A 57 5.95 22.69 -59.20
CA GLY A 57 4.84 22.72 -58.24
C GLY A 57 4.44 21.36 -57.66
N GLU A 58 4.63 20.27 -58.41
CA GLU A 58 4.06 18.96 -58.04
C GLU A 58 5.08 18.01 -57.39
N THR A 59 6.37 18.22 -57.67
CA THR A 59 7.49 17.44 -57.11
C THR A 59 7.72 17.78 -55.63
N ILE A 60 7.49 19.03 -55.21
CA ILE A 60 7.61 19.43 -53.80
C ILE A 60 6.49 18.79 -52.98
N ARG A 61 5.28 18.65 -53.54
CA ARG A 61 4.16 18.05 -52.82
C ARG A 61 4.38 16.56 -52.60
N ARG A 62 4.90 15.80 -53.59
CA ARG A 62 5.25 14.38 -53.44
C ARG A 62 6.46 14.16 -52.53
N VAL A 63 7.52 14.97 -52.63
CA VAL A 63 8.70 14.84 -51.75
C VAL A 63 8.35 15.19 -50.30
N VAL A 64 7.40 16.10 -50.06
CA VAL A 64 6.90 16.40 -48.71
C VAL A 64 5.96 15.31 -48.19
N THR A 65 5.04 14.73 -48.99
CA THR A 65 4.23 13.60 -48.51
C THR A 65 5.03 12.32 -48.31
N GLU A 66 6.08 12.09 -49.11
CA GLU A 66 6.91 10.91 -49.01
C GLU A 66 7.97 11.02 -47.90
N ASN A 67 8.52 12.22 -47.64
CA ASN A 67 9.35 12.48 -46.46
C ASN A 67 8.56 12.61 -45.15
N VAL A 68 7.26 12.95 -45.20
CA VAL A 68 6.39 12.87 -44.02
C VAL A 68 5.99 11.42 -43.72
N ARG A 69 5.90 10.54 -44.74
CA ARG A 69 5.75 9.09 -44.55
C ARG A 69 7.05 8.36 -44.18
N ARG A 70 8.21 8.92 -44.53
CA ARG A 70 9.56 8.38 -44.21
C ARG A 70 10.31 9.20 -43.16
N ARG A 71 9.63 9.99 -42.33
CA ARG A 71 10.22 10.30 -41.02
C ARG A 71 10.36 8.95 -40.32
N PRO A 72 11.57 8.55 -39.89
CA PRO A 72 11.64 7.50 -38.90
C PRO A 72 10.79 8.04 -37.76
N GLN A 73 9.64 7.39 -37.49
CA GLN A 73 9.15 7.41 -36.13
C GLN A 73 10.39 7.13 -35.28
N PRO A 74 10.72 7.94 -34.26
CA PRO A 74 11.73 7.50 -33.32
C PRO A 74 11.28 6.11 -32.92
N SER A 75 12.02 5.11 -33.41
CA SER A 75 11.90 3.74 -32.96
C SER A 75 12.43 3.81 -31.55
N PHE A 76 11.58 4.30 -30.65
CA PHE A 76 11.64 3.92 -29.25
C PHE A 76 11.87 2.43 -29.31
N PRO A 77 12.99 1.90 -28.77
CA PRO A 77 13.26 0.49 -28.85
C PRO A 77 12.00 -0.24 -28.41
N ALA A 78 11.32 -0.84 -29.38
CA ALA A 78 10.10 -1.60 -29.19
C ALA A 78 10.52 -2.97 -28.66
N ASP A 79 11.32 -2.96 -27.59
CA ASP A 79 11.75 -4.16 -26.88
C ASP A 79 12.21 -3.86 -25.45
N GLY A 80 11.50 -2.96 -24.78
CA GLY A 80 11.28 -3.13 -23.36
C GLY A 80 10.07 -4.03 -23.18
N LYS A 81 10.20 -5.36 -23.35
CA LYS A 81 9.16 -6.34 -22.96
C LYS A 81 8.52 -5.84 -21.68
N ARG A 82 7.25 -5.41 -21.73
CA ARG A 82 6.48 -5.00 -20.55
C ARG A 82 6.64 -6.12 -19.54
N ARG A 83 7.51 -5.94 -18.54
CA ARG A 83 7.84 -6.97 -17.54
C ARG A 83 6.54 -7.27 -16.82
N ARG A 84 5.87 -8.36 -17.22
CA ARG A 84 4.59 -8.77 -16.63
C ARG A 84 4.80 -8.92 -15.12
N THR A 85 3.92 -8.30 -14.34
CA THR A 85 3.85 -8.51 -12.89
C THR A 85 3.67 -10.00 -12.64
N ASP A 86 4.56 -10.60 -11.85
CA ASP A 86 4.45 -12.01 -11.52
C ASP A 86 3.57 -12.17 -10.29
N VAL A 87 2.36 -12.67 -10.54
CA VAL A 87 1.29 -12.83 -9.54
C VAL A 87 1.27 -14.27 -9.00
N ARG A 88 2.21 -15.14 -9.38
CA ARG A 88 2.18 -16.57 -9.03
C ARG A 88 2.20 -16.84 -7.52
N LEU A 89 2.86 -15.99 -6.73
CA LEU A 89 2.94 -16.12 -5.27
C LEU A 89 1.78 -15.45 -4.52
N ALA A 90 0.97 -14.63 -5.19
CA ALA A 90 -0.12 -13.91 -4.53
C ALA A 90 -1.23 -14.85 -3.99
N PRO A 91 -1.66 -15.90 -4.73
CA PRO A 91 -2.60 -16.88 -4.18
C PRO A 91 -2.05 -17.61 -2.95
N ALA A 92 -0.76 -17.92 -2.94
CA ALA A 92 -0.11 -18.56 -1.79
C ALA A 92 -0.13 -17.66 -0.55
N ALA A 93 0.23 -16.39 -0.72
CA ALA A 93 0.17 -15.41 0.36
C ALA A 93 -1.26 -15.21 0.88
N LEU A 94 -2.26 -15.18 -0.02
CA LEU A 94 -3.67 -15.06 0.37
C LEU A 94 -4.15 -16.30 1.14
N LEU A 95 -3.80 -17.52 0.69
CA LEU A 95 -4.15 -18.75 1.38
C LEU A 95 -3.53 -18.82 2.78
N VAL A 96 -2.24 -18.48 2.90
CA VAL A 96 -1.53 -18.41 4.19
C VAL A 96 -2.19 -17.38 5.11
N TRP A 97 -2.58 -16.21 4.58
CA TRP A 97 -3.28 -15.19 5.36
C TRP A 97 -4.66 -15.67 5.81
N CYS A 98 -5.46 -16.25 4.92
CA CYS A 98 -6.76 -16.82 5.28
C CYS A 98 -6.61 -17.88 6.38
N ALA A 99 -5.59 -18.74 6.31
CA ALA A 99 -5.29 -19.72 7.35
C ALA A 99 -4.89 -19.07 8.68
N ALA A 100 -4.10 -17.99 8.65
CA ALA A 100 -3.74 -17.23 9.84
C ALA A 100 -4.97 -16.61 10.52
N VAL A 101 -5.81 -15.90 9.76
CA VAL A 101 -7.04 -15.27 10.27
C VAL A 101 -8.03 -16.33 10.77
N ALA A 102 -8.19 -17.44 10.05
CA ALA A 102 -9.02 -18.55 10.47
C ALA A 102 -8.61 -19.09 11.86
N GLY A 103 -7.31 -19.04 12.18
CA GLY A 103 -6.73 -19.36 13.48
C GLY A 103 -7.32 -18.62 14.68
N VAL A 104 -7.78 -17.39 14.46
CA VAL A 104 -8.35 -16.54 15.51
C VAL A 104 -9.82 -16.86 15.76
N TRP A 105 -10.55 -17.26 14.72
CA TRP A 105 -12.00 -17.48 14.79
C TRP A 105 -12.40 -18.94 15.04
N LEU A 106 -11.54 -19.89 14.70
CA LEU A 106 -11.87 -21.32 14.79
C LEU A 106 -11.30 -21.95 16.06
N ALA A 107 -12.09 -22.86 16.64
CA ALA A 107 -11.63 -23.74 17.69
C ALA A 107 -10.53 -24.71 17.18
N PRO A 108 -9.67 -25.25 18.06
CA PRO A 108 -8.57 -26.13 17.68
C PRO A 108 -9.01 -27.35 16.84
N ALA A 109 -10.14 -27.96 17.17
CA ALA A 109 -10.68 -29.10 16.43
C ALA A 109 -11.09 -28.73 14.98
N ALA A 110 -11.68 -27.55 14.78
CA ALA A 110 -12.06 -27.08 13.46
C ALA A 110 -10.82 -26.71 12.62
N LEU A 111 -9.79 -26.14 13.24
CA LEU A 111 -8.48 -25.90 12.62
C LEU A 111 -7.79 -27.19 12.19
N LEU A 112 -7.87 -28.25 13.01
CA LEU A 112 -7.37 -29.58 12.64
C LEU A 112 -8.10 -30.11 11.39
N GLY A 113 -9.42 -29.95 11.33
CA GLY A 113 -10.23 -30.30 10.15
C GLY A 113 -9.80 -29.54 8.89
N VAL A 114 -9.54 -28.23 9.01
CA VAL A 114 -9.00 -27.41 7.91
C VAL A 114 -7.61 -27.89 7.49
N CYS A 115 -6.72 -28.22 8.44
CA CYS A 115 -5.39 -28.77 8.14
C CYS A 115 -5.49 -30.08 7.34
N CYS A 116 -6.33 -31.01 7.78
CA CYS A 116 -6.55 -32.28 7.09
C CYS A 116 -7.11 -32.08 5.68
N ALA A 117 -8.09 -31.19 5.51
CA ALA A 117 -8.65 -30.86 4.19
C ALA A 117 -7.61 -30.26 3.25
N LEU A 118 -6.79 -29.31 3.73
CA LEU A 118 -5.71 -28.70 2.96
C LEU A 118 -4.62 -29.73 2.62
N LEU A 119 -4.26 -30.63 3.53
CA LEU A 119 -3.32 -31.73 3.28
C LEU A 119 -3.82 -32.67 2.17
N LEU A 120 -5.10 -33.03 2.18
CA LEU A 120 -5.71 -33.82 1.12
C LEU A 120 -5.64 -33.11 -0.24
N VAL A 121 -5.94 -31.81 -0.26
CA VAL A 121 -5.81 -30.99 -1.49
C VAL A 121 -4.37 -30.96 -1.98
N ALA A 122 -3.39 -30.74 -1.08
CA ALA A 122 -1.97 -30.76 -1.43
C ALA A 122 -1.53 -32.11 -2.00
N ALA A 123 -1.96 -33.21 -1.38
CA ALA A 123 -1.66 -34.58 -1.85
C ALA A 123 -2.24 -34.84 -3.24
N VAL A 124 -3.48 -34.45 -3.50
CA VAL A 124 -4.12 -34.59 -4.83
C VAL A 124 -3.40 -33.76 -5.89
N LEU A 125 -3.01 -32.52 -5.56
CA LEU A 125 -2.26 -31.66 -6.47
C LEU A 125 -0.87 -32.23 -6.80
N LEU A 126 -0.17 -32.75 -5.78
CA LEU A 126 1.15 -33.37 -5.96
C LEU A 126 1.05 -34.66 -6.78
N ALA A 127 0.05 -35.51 -6.50
CA ALA A 127 -0.20 -36.73 -7.28
C ALA A 127 -0.49 -36.42 -8.76
N LYS A 128 -1.31 -35.39 -9.04
CA LYS A 128 -1.54 -34.91 -10.41
C LYS A 128 -0.28 -34.35 -11.06
N ALA A 129 0.56 -33.64 -10.30
CA ALA A 129 1.81 -33.10 -10.81
C ALA A 129 2.82 -34.19 -11.17
N LEU A 130 2.95 -35.22 -10.31
CA LEU A 130 3.81 -36.39 -10.55
C LEU A 130 3.36 -37.17 -11.78
N ARG A 131 2.03 -37.38 -11.94
CA ARG A 131 1.46 -38.04 -13.12
C ARG A 131 1.66 -37.26 -14.41
N ALA A 132 1.70 -35.94 -14.34
CA ALA A 132 1.91 -35.09 -15.51
C ALA A 132 3.38 -35.12 -16.01
N GLY A 133 4.33 -35.63 -15.22
CA GLY A 133 5.74 -35.73 -15.63
C GLY A 133 6.45 -34.38 -15.84
N VAL A 134 5.83 -33.25 -15.46
CA VAL A 134 6.40 -31.91 -15.66
C VAL A 134 6.92 -31.37 -14.31
N PRO A 135 8.26 -31.32 -14.10
CA PRO A 135 8.86 -30.98 -12.80
C PRO A 135 8.67 -29.50 -12.38
N ARG A 136 8.15 -28.64 -13.25
CA ARG A 136 7.88 -27.21 -12.98
C ARG A 136 6.45 -26.80 -13.37
N SER A 137 5.47 -27.64 -13.02
CA SER A 137 4.07 -27.37 -13.32
C SER A 137 3.44 -26.38 -12.33
N PHE A 138 2.43 -25.63 -12.79
CA PHE A 138 1.57 -24.80 -11.92
C PHE A 138 1.00 -25.56 -10.72
N LEU A 139 0.78 -26.87 -10.89
CA LEU A 139 0.29 -27.78 -9.84
C LEU A 139 1.31 -27.95 -8.71
N THR A 140 2.60 -28.07 -9.00
CA THR A 140 3.63 -28.14 -7.94
C THR A 140 3.70 -26.86 -7.11
N THR A 141 3.61 -25.69 -7.77
CA THR A 141 3.58 -24.40 -7.05
C THR A 141 2.32 -24.22 -6.22
N ALA A 142 1.18 -24.71 -6.71
CA ALA A 142 -0.07 -24.71 -5.95
C ALA A 142 -0.02 -25.67 -4.75
N ALA A 143 0.59 -26.85 -4.90
CA ALA A 143 0.78 -27.79 -3.81
C ALA A 143 1.65 -27.21 -2.69
N ILE A 144 2.78 -26.57 -3.04
CA ILE A 144 3.63 -25.87 -2.06
C ILE A 144 2.86 -24.75 -1.35
N ALA A 145 2.08 -23.96 -2.09
CA ALA A 145 1.25 -22.90 -1.51
C ALA A 145 0.26 -23.44 -0.47
N VAL A 146 -0.39 -24.58 -0.77
CA VAL A 146 -1.30 -25.25 0.16
C VAL A 146 -0.55 -25.81 1.37
N LEU A 147 0.62 -26.40 1.19
CA LEU A 147 1.45 -26.88 2.31
C LEU A 147 1.88 -25.76 3.25
N LEU A 148 2.24 -24.58 2.72
CA LEU A 148 2.54 -23.41 3.55
C LEU A 148 1.30 -22.94 4.34
N ALA A 149 0.12 -23.00 3.72
CA ALA A 149 -1.14 -22.71 4.41
C ALA A 149 -1.45 -23.75 5.50
N VAL A 150 -1.13 -25.04 5.29
CA VAL A 150 -1.21 -26.09 6.32
C VAL A 150 -0.28 -25.77 7.49
N CYS A 151 0.98 -25.43 7.24
CA CYS A 151 1.92 -25.06 8.31
C CYS A 151 1.39 -23.88 9.14
N THR A 152 0.84 -22.87 8.47
CA THR A 152 0.26 -21.70 9.13
C THR A 152 -0.97 -22.08 9.94
N ALA A 153 -1.88 -22.89 9.38
CA ALA A 153 -3.07 -23.39 10.08
C ALA A 153 -2.71 -24.25 11.30
N ALA A 154 -1.68 -25.09 11.19
CA ALA A 154 -1.19 -25.91 12.30
C ALA A 154 -0.59 -25.05 13.42
N HIS A 155 0.20 -24.03 13.05
CA HIS A 155 0.76 -23.09 14.02
C HIS A 155 -0.35 -22.25 14.70
N SER A 156 -1.31 -21.77 13.92
CA SER A 156 -2.54 -21.14 14.43
C SER A 156 -3.36 -22.06 15.35
N ALA A 157 -3.38 -23.37 15.11
CA ALA A 157 -4.06 -24.33 15.97
C ALA A 157 -3.39 -24.45 17.34
N VAL A 158 -2.06 -24.43 17.39
CA VAL A 158 -1.30 -24.38 18.66
C VAL A 158 -1.63 -23.10 19.43
N ALA A 159 -1.59 -21.95 18.76
CA ALA A 159 -1.95 -20.68 19.38
C ALA A 159 -3.43 -20.65 19.83
N SER A 160 -4.34 -21.23 19.04
CA SER A 160 -5.76 -21.35 19.40
C SER A 160 -5.98 -22.27 20.60
N SER A 161 -5.22 -23.36 20.72
CA SER A 161 -5.29 -24.26 21.88
C SER A 161 -4.85 -23.56 23.16
N GLN A 162 -3.81 -22.72 23.11
CA GLN A 162 -3.40 -21.90 24.26
C GLN A 162 -4.49 -20.92 24.73
N ARG A 163 -5.39 -20.49 23.83
CA ARG A 163 -6.53 -19.61 24.16
C ARG A 163 -7.74 -20.39 24.69
N HIS A 164 -8.02 -21.57 24.13
CA HIS A 164 -9.29 -22.26 24.33
C HIS A 164 -9.22 -23.45 25.29
N ASP A 165 -8.02 -23.99 25.52
CA ASP A 165 -7.79 -25.21 26.28
C ASP A 165 -6.86 -24.95 27.48
N GLY A 166 -7.02 -25.76 28.53
CA GLY A 166 -6.14 -25.78 29.69
C GLY A 166 -6.55 -24.84 30.84
N PRO A 167 -5.88 -24.96 32.00
CA PRO A 167 -6.29 -24.31 33.25
C PRO A 167 -6.25 -22.78 33.19
N LEU A 168 -5.40 -22.21 32.33
CA LEU A 168 -5.37 -20.76 32.12
C LEU A 168 -6.62 -20.26 31.41
N SER A 169 -7.17 -21.02 30.46
CA SER A 169 -8.39 -20.66 29.74
C SER A 169 -9.62 -20.65 30.67
N ASP A 170 -9.66 -21.54 31.66
CA ASP A 170 -10.74 -21.60 32.66
C ASP A 170 -10.69 -20.38 33.59
N VAL A 171 -9.49 -19.97 34.00
CA VAL A 171 -9.27 -18.75 34.80
C VAL A 171 -9.70 -17.50 34.04
N VAL A 172 -9.35 -17.41 32.74
CA VAL A 172 -9.75 -16.32 31.84
C VAL A 172 -11.27 -16.27 31.69
N ARG A 173 -11.92 -17.39 31.35
CA ARG A 173 -13.38 -17.48 31.19
C ARG A 173 -14.12 -17.16 32.49
N GLY A 174 -13.56 -17.58 33.62
CA GLY A 174 -14.11 -17.33 34.95
C GLY A 174 -13.94 -15.90 35.46
N GLY A 175 -13.18 -15.04 34.78
CA GLY A 175 -13.01 -13.65 35.20
C GLY A 175 -12.24 -13.51 36.53
N GLN A 176 -11.40 -14.48 36.89
CA GLN A 176 -10.83 -14.60 38.23
C GLN A 176 -9.78 -13.52 38.53
N SER A 177 -9.58 -13.24 39.82
CA SER A 177 -8.50 -12.37 40.28
C SER A 177 -7.21 -13.18 40.37
N VAL A 178 -6.16 -12.69 39.71
CA VAL A 178 -4.90 -13.40 39.56
C VAL A 178 -3.72 -12.51 39.93
N VAL A 179 -2.62 -13.13 40.32
CA VAL A 179 -1.30 -12.51 40.34
C VAL A 179 -0.51 -13.11 39.20
N ALA A 180 -0.16 -12.29 38.21
CA ALA A 180 0.54 -12.72 37.02
C ALA A 180 1.97 -12.15 37.00
N ILE A 181 2.92 -13.01 36.64
CA ILE A 181 4.23 -12.61 36.15
C ILE A 181 4.12 -12.59 34.64
N ILE A 182 4.37 -11.43 34.06
CA ILE A 182 4.16 -11.14 32.64
C ILE A 182 5.45 -10.60 32.03
N GLU A 183 5.67 -10.88 30.75
CA GLU A 183 6.73 -10.29 29.95
C GLU A 183 6.10 -9.31 28.97
N ILE A 184 6.52 -8.05 28.99
CA ILE A 184 5.99 -7.01 28.10
C ILE A 184 6.50 -7.25 26.69
N THR A 185 5.61 -7.41 25.71
CA THR A 185 5.98 -7.75 24.32
C THR A 185 5.99 -6.54 23.40
N GLY A 186 5.28 -5.46 23.75
CA GLY A 186 5.21 -4.24 22.94
C GLY A 186 5.05 -2.97 23.76
N ALA A 187 5.11 -1.83 23.08
CA ALA A 187 5.01 -0.53 23.71
C ALA A 187 3.60 -0.27 24.27
N PRO A 188 3.48 0.40 25.42
CA PRO A 188 2.18 0.76 25.99
C PRO A 188 1.46 1.76 25.09
N ARG A 189 0.15 1.54 24.86
CA ARG A 189 -0.70 2.41 24.06
C ARG A 189 -1.79 3.06 24.92
N ALA A 190 -1.86 4.38 24.89
CA ALA A 190 -2.95 5.10 25.55
C ALA A 190 -4.30 4.74 24.90
N VAL A 191 -5.27 4.36 25.72
CA VAL A 191 -6.64 4.07 25.30
C VAL A 191 -7.53 5.19 25.79
N ALA A 192 -8.01 6.01 24.86
CA ALA A 192 -9.05 7.00 25.16
C ALA A 192 -10.38 6.26 25.40
N PRO A 193 -11.10 6.52 26.51
CA PRO A 193 -12.43 5.96 26.69
C PRO A 193 -13.37 6.50 25.61
N ALA A 194 -14.12 5.61 24.98
CA ALA A 194 -15.17 5.98 24.03
C ALA A 194 -16.21 6.87 24.74
N GLY A 195 -16.32 8.13 24.32
CA GLY A 195 -17.42 9.03 24.70
C GLY A 195 -17.18 10.01 25.85
N GLN A 196 -15.99 10.08 26.46
CA GLN A 196 -15.67 11.12 27.45
C GLN A 196 -14.31 11.76 27.20
N ALA A 197 -14.34 12.99 26.67
CA ALA A 197 -13.19 13.89 26.73
C ALA A 197 -12.98 14.29 28.20
N GLY A 198 -11.96 13.74 28.86
CA GLY A 198 -11.53 14.25 30.18
C GLY A 198 -11.01 13.27 31.23
N ALA A 199 -10.87 11.96 30.98
CA ALA A 199 -10.25 11.06 31.95
C ALA A 199 -8.92 10.48 31.43
N ALA A 200 -7.80 11.04 31.90
CA ALA A 200 -6.50 10.37 31.87
C ALA A 200 -6.60 9.04 32.66
N GLY A 201 -5.95 7.93 32.32
CA GLY A 201 -5.10 7.55 31.20
C GLY A 201 -4.92 6.05 31.35
N ARG A 202 -5.83 5.27 30.73
CA ARG A 202 -5.69 3.80 30.73
C ARG A 202 -4.74 3.42 29.61
N TRP A 203 -3.77 2.57 29.93
CA TRP A 203 -2.81 2.07 28.97
C TRP A 203 -3.13 0.61 28.66
N ALA A 204 -3.18 0.28 27.37
CA ALA A 204 -3.17 -1.08 26.87
C ALA A 204 -1.73 -1.49 26.60
N VAL A 205 -1.27 -2.53 27.28
CA VAL A 205 0.11 -3.01 27.15
C VAL A 205 0.06 -4.48 26.72
N PRO A 206 0.52 -4.82 25.51
CA PRO A 206 0.62 -6.21 25.09
C PRO A 206 1.71 -6.92 25.91
N ALA A 207 1.36 -8.08 26.45
CA ALA A 207 2.24 -8.87 27.30
C ALA A 207 1.97 -10.37 27.13
N THR A 208 2.94 -11.21 27.44
CA THR A 208 2.78 -12.67 27.48
C THR A 208 2.86 -13.12 28.93
N THR A 209 1.94 -13.98 29.36
CA THR A 209 2.00 -14.58 30.70
C THR A 209 3.19 -15.54 30.79
N LEU A 210 3.86 -15.57 31.93
CA LEU A 210 4.86 -16.58 32.26
C LEU A 210 4.28 -17.53 33.32
N ASP A 211 3.89 -16.93 34.43
CA ASP A 211 3.31 -17.60 35.59
C ASP A 211 2.04 -16.86 36.03
N VAL A 212 0.96 -17.58 36.26
CA VAL A 212 -0.31 -17.02 36.73
C VAL A 212 -0.75 -17.78 37.98
N THR A 213 -0.92 -17.06 39.09
CA THR A 213 -1.44 -17.63 40.33
C THR A 213 -2.90 -17.24 40.51
N ALA A 214 -3.79 -18.24 40.51
CA ALA A 214 -5.24 -18.07 40.69
C ALA A 214 -5.74 -19.04 41.76
N GLY A 215 -6.49 -18.57 42.75
CA GLY A 215 -7.07 -19.43 43.80
C GLY A 215 -6.05 -20.28 44.57
N GLY A 216 -4.80 -19.81 44.72
CA GLY A 216 -3.72 -20.55 45.37
C GLY A 216 -3.01 -21.59 44.48
N GLN A 217 -3.45 -21.80 43.24
CA GLN A 217 -2.76 -22.66 42.27
C GLN A 217 -1.84 -21.83 41.37
N LEU A 218 -0.63 -22.33 41.16
CA LEU A 218 0.33 -21.78 40.20
C LEU A 218 0.13 -22.46 38.84
N ILE A 219 -0.28 -21.68 37.85
CA ILE A 219 -0.45 -22.11 36.47
C ILE A 219 0.74 -21.55 35.68
N ARG A 220 1.59 -22.44 35.18
CA ARG A 220 2.71 -22.07 34.30
C ARG A 220 2.26 -22.20 32.86
N GLY A 221 2.31 -21.12 32.10
CA GLY A 221 1.81 -21.12 30.74
C GLY A 221 2.00 -19.78 30.04
N ARG A 222 2.41 -19.86 28.78
CA ARG A 222 2.49 -18.72 27.88
C ARG A 222 1.19 -18.51 27.15
N ALA A 223 0.59 -17.36 27.36
CA ALA A 223 -0.53 -16.86 26.59
C ALA A 223 -0.38 -15.36 26.40
N ASP A 224 -0.66 -14.89 25.18
CA ASP A 224 -0.63 -13.47 24.88
C ASP A 224 -1.88 -12.81 25.46
N ILE A 225 -1.68 -11.73 26.20
CA ILE A 225 -2.72 -10.97 26.88
C ILE A 225 -2.52 -9.48 26.66
N VAL A 226 -3.59 -8.70 26.83
CA VAL A 226 -3.49 -7.24 26.92
C VAL A 226 -3.68 -6.83 28.36
N VAL A 227 -2.70 -6.14 28.93
CA VAL A 227 -2.84 -5.54 30.26
C VAL A 227 -3.45 -4.16 30.12
N MET A 228 -4.57 -3.95 30.80
CA MET A 228 -5.24 -2.66 30.91
C MET A 228 -4.93 -2.09 32.29
N GLY A 229 -4.07 -1.08 32.35
CA GLY A 229 -3.57 -0.48 33.59
C GLY A 229 -3.70 1.04 33.64
N GLY A 230 -3.47 1.62 34.83
CA GLY A 230 -3.45 3.07 35.05
C GLY A 230 -2.16 3.75 34.54
N GLY A 231 -1.93 5.00 34.93
CA GLY A 231 -0.84 5.83 34.41
C GLY A 231 0.57 5.23 34.51
N ASP A 232 0.86 4.46 35.56
CA ASP A 232 2.17 3.82 35.77
C ASP A 232 2.55 2.85 34.65
N TRP A 233 1.55 2.27 33.98
CA TRP A 233 1.74 1.36 32.86
C TRP A 233 2.19 2.06 31.57
N GLY A 234 2.16 3.40 31.52
CA GLY A 234 2.70 4.16 30.39
C GLY A 234 4.24 4.15 30.31
N SER A 235 4.92 3.81 31.41
CA SER A 235 6.39 3.83 31.51
C SER A 235 7.06 2.48 31.25
N VAL A 236 6.28 1.42 31.03
CA VAL A 236 6.81 0.07 30.86
C VAL A 236 7.40 -0.12 29.46
N ALA A 237 8.47 -0.90 29.38
CA ALA A 237 9.19 -1.16 28.12
C ALA A 237 9.12 -2.63 27.72
N ALA A 238 9.12 -2.89 26.42
CA ALA A 238 9.19 -4.25 25.88
C ALA A 238 10.45 -4.99 26.40
N GLY A 239 10.28 -6.27 26.71
CA GLY A 239 11.26 -7.14 27.35
C GLY A 239 11.25 -7.08 28.88
N GLN A 240 10.55 -6.13 29.52
CA GLN A 240 10.49 -6.11 30.98
C GLN A 240 9.63 -7.27 31.52
N ARG A 241 10.13 -7.93 32.57
CA ARG A 241 9.34 -8.86 33.37
C ARG A 241 8.72 -8.12 34.53
N ILE A 242 7.40 -8.20 34.62
CA ILE A 242 6.61 -7.41 35.56
C ILE A 242 5.71 -8.37 36.33
N ARG A 243 5.59 -8.14 37.64
CA ARG A 243 4.58 -8.77 38.48
C ARG A 243 3.43 -7.79 38.67
N SER A 244 2.21 -8.24 38.41
CA SER A 244 1.00 -7.44 38.63
C SER A 244 -0.16 -8.33 39.07
N ALA A 245 -1.06 -7.77 39.88
CA ALA A 245 -2.31 -8.38 40.26
C ALA A 245 -3.48 -7.71 39.53
N GLY A 246 -4.49 -8.49 39.16
CA GLY A 246 -5.64 -7.97 38.44
C GLY A 246 -6.71 -9.02 38.16
N LYS A 247 -7.80 -8.60 37.52
CA LYS A 247 -8.83 -9.53 37.03
C LYS A 247 -8.52 -9.91 35.59
N LEU A 248 -8.39 -11.20 35.32
CA LEU A 248 -8.17 -11.72 33.97
C LEU A 248 -9.51 -12.06 33.33
N ARG A 249 -9.84 -11.41 32.22
CA ARG A 249 -11.12 -11.54 31.51
C ARG A 249 -10.89 -12.08 30.09
N PRO A 250 -11.89 -12.71 29.46
CA PRO A 250 -11.78 -13.07 28.05
C PRO A 250 -11.64 -11.82 27.17
N ALA A 251 -10.86 -11.95 26.11
CA ALA A 251 -10.76 -10.93 25.06
C ALA A 251 -12.04 -10.92 24.19
N ASP A 252 -12.28 -9.81 23.47
CA ASP A 252 -13.42 -9.72 22.56
C ASP A 252 -13.25 -10.71 21.38
N PRO A 253 -14.35 -11.26 20.84
CA PRO A 253 -14.29 -12.17 19.70
C PRO A 253 -13.53 -11.56 18.51
N GLY A 254 -12.53 -12.26 17.99
CA GLY A 254 -11.71 -11.82 16.86
C GLY A 254 -10.37 -11.16 17.24
N GLN A 255 -10.06 -11.05 18.53
CA GLN A 255 -8.74 -10.67 19.04
C GLN A 255 -7.80 -11.88 19.10
N ALA A 256 -6.50 -11.66 18.83
CA ALA A 256 -5.51 -12.74 18.81
C ALA A 256 -5.08 -13.15 20.23
N GLU A 257 -5.34 -12.28 21.19
CA GLU A 257 -5.01 -12.40 22.60
C GLU A 257 -5.95 -13.36 23.33
N ALA A 258 -5.41 -14.12 24.28
CA ALA A 258 -6.18 -15.04 25.11
C ALA A 258 -7.11 -14.31 26.09
N GLY A 259 -6.72 -13.13 26.57
CA GLY A 259 -7.50 -12.38 27.55
C GLY A 259 -6.97 -10.98 27.82
N ILE A 260 -7.75 -10.24 28.60
CA ILE A 260 -7.45 -8.89 29.07
C ILE A 260 -7.23 -8.94 30.58
N LEU A 261 -6.04 -8.56 31.03
CA LEU A 261 -5.73 -8.39 32.45
C LEU A 261 -6.05 -6.95 32.86
N ALA A 262 -7.15 -6.74 33.58
CA ALA A 262 -7.43 -5.47 34.23
C ALA A 262 -6.54 -5.34 35.47
N ALA A 263 -5.39 -4.69 35.30
CA ALA A 263 -4.39 -4.51 36.35
C ALA A 263 -4.97 -3.64 37.48
N SER A 264 -4.94 -4.17 38.70
CA SER A 264 -5.35 -3.48 39.92
C SER A 264 -4.14 -2.90 40.66
N THR A 265 -2.93 -3.34 40.34
CA THR A 265 -1.68 -2.86 40.95
C THR A 265 -0.77 -2.19 39.91
N ALA A 266 0.10 -1.30 40.39
CA ALA A 266 1.21 -0.77 39.61
C ALA A 266 2.16 -1.89 39.16
N PRO A 267 2.88 -1.72 38.03
CA PRO A 267 3.83 -2.70 37.55
C PRO A 267 5.03 -2.83 38.51
N LEU A 268 5.24 -4.01 39.09
CA LEU A 268 6.45 -4.31 39.86
C LEU A 268 7.49 -4.97 38.96
N LEU A 269 8.56 -4.26 38.61
CA LEU A 269 9.67 -4.81 37.83
C LEU A 269 10.40 -5.93 38.58
N LEU A 270 10.63 -7.04 37.88
CA LEU A 270 11.41 -8.17 38.37
C LEU A 270 12.84 -8.14 37.80
N PRO A 271 13.87 -8.49 38.60
CA PRO A 271 15.23 -8.64 38.11
C PRO A 271 15.35 -9.71 37.01
N GLY A 272 16.17 -9.46 35.98
CA GLY A 272 16.45 -10.44 34.91
C GLY A 272 15.45 -10.43 33.73
N GLY A 273 14.73 -9.32 33.54
CA GLY A 273 13.81 -9.16 32.40
C GLY A 273 14.51 -8.95 31.05
N TYR A 274 15.65 -8.26 31.00
CA TYR A 274 16.29 -7.93 29.73
C TYR A 274 17.21 -9.06 29.22
N PRO A 275 17.01 -9.56 27.98
CA PRO A 275 18.13 -10.07 27.20
C PRO A 275 19.11 -8.91 27.02
N GLY A 276 20.39 -9.05 27.40
CA GLY A 276 21.34 -7.92 27.53
C GLY A 276 21.50 -7.01 26.30
N TRP A 277 21.11 -7.46 25.11
CA TRP A 277 21.08 -6.63 23.89
C TRP A 277 19.91 -5.64 23.82
N HIS A 278 18.76 -5.93 24.45
CA HIS A 278 17.64 -4.98 24.56
C HIS A 278 17.96 -3.82 25.51
N GLU A 279 18.75 -4.09 26.54
CA GLU A 279 19.16 -3.09 27.52
C GLU A 279 20.06 -2.02 26.88
N GLY A 280 21.05 -2.42 26.09
CA GLY A 280 21.89 -1.49 25.34
C GLY A 280 21.10 -0.63 24.34
N ALA A 281 20.12 -1.21 23.65
CA ALA A 281 19.23 -0.46 22.77
C ALA A 281 18.39 0.56 23.55
N ALA A 282 17.78 0.17 24.67
CA ALA A 282 16.98 1.05 25.51
C ALA A 282 17.81 2.21 26.10
N GLN A 283 19.02 1.92 26.59
CA GLN A 283 19.95 2.95 27.06
C GLN A 283 20.28 3.93 25.93
N LEU A 284 20.59 3.44 24.74
CA LEU A 284 20.91 4.30 23.60
C LEU A 284 19.72 5.18 23.17
N ARG A 285 18.48 4.68 23.22
CA ARG A 285 17.27 5.50 23.03
C ARG A 285 17.19 6.60 24.07
N SER A 286 17.38 6.29 25.35
CA SER A 286 17.29 7.26 26.44
C SER A 286 18.35 8.38 26.31
N HIS A 287 19.58 8.02 25.92
CA HIS A 287 20.63 9.00 25.64
C HIS A 287 20.28 9.88 24.44
N TYR A 288 19.71 9.31 23.38
CA TYR A 288 19.26 10.08 22.21
C TYR A 288 18.13 11.05 22.55
N VAL A 289 17.13 10.62 23.31
CA VAL A 289 16.02 11.46 23.78
C VAL A 289 16.55 12.62 24.63
N SER A 290 17.46 12.33 25.58
CA SER A 290 18.12 13.36 26.38
C SER A 290 18.91 14.35 25.50
N ALA A 291 19.65 13.84 24.52
CA ALA A 291 20.41 14.67 23.59
C ALA A 291 19.53 15.52 22.65
N ALA A 292 18.26 15.15 22.45
CA ALA A 292 17.30 15.91 21.64
C ALA A 292 16.50 16.96 22.44
N SER A 293 16.61 16.96 23.78
CA SER A 293 15.80 17.81 24.67
C SER A 293 16.02 19.32 24.51
N PHE A 294 17.15 19.74 23.90
CA PHE A 294 17.42 21.16 23.63
C PHE A 294 16.61 21.73 22.45
N LEU A 295 15.99 20.87 21.64
CA LEU A 295 15.16 21.29 20.51
C LEU A 295 13.86 21.96 20.99
N ALA A 296 13.16 22.64 20.09
CA ALA A 296 11.82 23.14 20.37
C ALA A 296 10.86 21.99 20.77
N PRO A 297 9.76 22.26 21.48
CA PRO A 297 8.89 21.21 22.04
C PRO A 297 8.41 20.17 21.01
N ASP A 298 7.94 20.63 19.84
CA ASP A 298 7.47 19.76 18.77
C ASP A 298 8.56 18.79 18.24
N PRO A 299 9.72 19.28 17.73
CA PRO A 299 10.79 18.40 17.25
C PRO A 299 11.46 17.58 18.36
N ALA A 300 11.48 18.05 19.62
CA ALA A 300 12.04 17.28 20.74
C ALA A 300 11.29 15.96 20.99
N GLY A 301 9.97 15.93 20.79
CA GLY A 301 9.17 14.71 20.85
C GLY A 301 9.10 13.93 19.54
N LEU A 302 9.00 14.63 18.40
CA LEU A 302 8.81 14.01 17.09
C LEU A 302 10.08 13.34 16.54
N LEU A 303 11.26 13.93 16.76
CA LEU A 303 12.52 13.42 16.22
C LEU A 303 12.90 12.05 16.82
N PRO A 304 12.85 11.81 18.14
CA PRO A 304 13.03 10.48 18.71
C PRO A 304 12.01 9.46 18.15
N GLY A 305 10.73 9.83 18.04
CA GLY A 305 9.71 8.95 17.44
C GLY A 305 10.05 8.52 16.02
N MET A 306 10.52 9.45 15.19
CA MET A 306 10.93 9.20 13.79
C MET A 306 12.19 8.35 13.64
N VAL A 307 13.09 8.38 14.62
CA VAL A 307 14.45 7.79 14.53
C VAL A 307 14.57 6.50 15.34
N THR A 308 14.17 6.54 16.60
CA THR A 308 14.29 5.44 17.57
C THR A 308 12.97 4.72 17.83
N GLY A 309 11.85 5.25 17.34
CA GLY A 309 10.51 4.71 17.58
C GLY A 309 9.92 5.10 18.94
N ASP A 310 10.61 5.94 19.70
CA ASP A 310 10.14 6.39 21.01
C ASP A 310 9.22 7.60 20.88
N THR A 311 7.92 7.37 21.06
CA THR A 311 6.88 8.42 21.00
C THR A 311 6.48 8.95 22.38
N SER A 312 7.19 8.59 23.46
CA SER A 312 6.82 8.96 24.83
C SER A 312 6.85 10.47 25.09
N ALA A 313 7.74 11.19 24.41
CA ALA A 313 7.90 12.64 24.53
C ALA A 313 7.05 13.43 23.52
N LEU A 314 6.20 12.77 22.72
CA LEU A 314 5.41 13.43 21.68
C LEU A 314 4.20 14.15 22.28
N ASP A 315 4.09 15.46 22.03
CA ASP A 315 2.96 16.28 22.46
C ASP A 315 1.62 15.71 21.92
N GLU A 316 0.60 15.65 22.79
CA GLU A 316 -0.74 15.17 22.43
C GLU A 316 -1.39 16.05 21.36
N GLY A 317 -1.17 17.37 21.44
CA GLY A 317 -1.66 18.33 20.45
C GLY A 317 -1.03 18.11 19.06
N LEU A 318 0.27 17.84 19.01
CA LEU A 318 0.95 17.47 17.77
C LEU A 318 0.47 16.11 17.23
N THR A 319 0.25 15.14 18.12
CA THR A 319 -0.29 13.82 17.75
C THR A 319 -1.67 13.95 17.11
N ALA A 320 -2.56 14.75 17.71
CA ALA A 320 -3.88 15.04 17.16
C ALA A 320 -3.79 15.79 15.82
N ALA A 321 -2.89 16.77 15.69
CA ALA A 321 -2.66 17.47 14.42
C ALA A 321 -2.17 16.51 13.32
N MET A 322 -1.19 15.64 13.62
CA MET A 322 -0.69 14.61 12.70
C MET A 322 -1.79 13.62 12.30
N GLN A 323 -2.66 13.23 13.23
CA GLN A 323 -3.80 12.37 12.95
C GLN A 323 -4.85 13.05 12.07
N ALA A 324 -5.14 14.34 12.32
CA ALA A 324 -6.08 15.13 11.53
C ALA A 324 -5.66 15.26 10.06
N VAL A 325 -4.36 15.29 9.77
CA VAL A 325 -3.78 15.40 8.42
C VAL A 325 -3.23 14.07 7.88
N GLY A 326 -3.48 12.94 8.56
CA GLY A 326 -3.07 11.61 8.10
C GLY A 326 -1.55 11.39 8.01
N MET A 327 -0.77 12.08 8.85
CA MET A 327 0.68 11.97 8.96
C MET A 327 1.15 11.11 10.16
N THR A 328 0.25 10.40 10.84
CA THR A 328 0.57 9.50 11.97
C THR A 328 1.61 8.42 11.62
N HIS A 329 1.69 7.97 10.36
CA HIS A 329 2.73 7.01 9.95
C HIS A 329 4.15 7.59 9.96
N LEU A 330 4.30 8.92 10.15
CA LEU A 330 5.57 9.61 10.33
C LEU A 330 5.93 9.79 11.81
N THR A 331 5.01 9.62 12.76
CA THR A 331 5.33 9.85 14.19
C THR A 331 6.16 8.73 14.79
N ALA A 332 6.12 7.55 14.18
CA ALA A 332 6.91 6.39 14.54
C ALA A 332 7.74 5.90 13.33
N VAL A 333 8.63 4.94 13.57
CA VAL A 333 9.46 4.38 12.51
C VAL A 333 8.62 3.57 11.53
N SER A 334 8.69 3.93 10.25
CA SER A 334 7.97 3.27 9.17
C SER A 334 8.88 2.44 8.25
N GLY A 335 8.28 1.66 7.35
CA GLY A 335 9.03 0.92 6.33
C GLY A 335 9.78 1.82 5.33
N ALA A 336 9.35 3.08 5.16
CA ALA A 336 10.09 4.07 4.37
C ALA A 336 11.43 4.41 5.04
N ASN A 337 11.44 4.56 6.37
CA ASN A 337 12.65 4.82 7.14
C ASN A 337 13.64 3.66 7.00
N CYS A 338 13.15 2.42 7.10
CA CYS A 338 13.96 1.22 6.86
C CYS A 338 14.58 1.21 5.45
N SER A 339 13.81 1.61 4.44
CA SER A 339 14.27 1.66 3.04
C SER A 339 15.32 2.76 2.82
N LEU A 340 15.16 3.93 3.47
CA LEU A 340 16.12 5.03 3.45
C LEU A 340 17.44 4.64 4.12
N VAL A 341 17.38 4.06 5.32
CA VAL A 341 18.55 3.55 6.05
C VAL A 341 19.27 2.50 5.22
N LEU A 342 18.53 1.52 4.69
CA LEU A 342 19.12 0.47 3.87
C LEU A 342 19.78 1.03 2.59
N GLY A 343 19.11 1.98 1.91
CA GLY A 343 19.65 2.66 0.73
C GLY A 343 20.92 3.46 1.04
N ALA A 344 20.96 4.15 2.17
CA ALA A 344 22.13 4.90 2.62
C ALA A 344 23.30 3.98 2.95
N LEU A 345 23.06 2.86 3.65
CA LEU A 345 24.09 1.85 3.93
C LEU A 345 24.67 1.25 2.64
N LEU A 346 23.82 0.94 1.65
CA LEU A 346 24.28 0.47 0.35
C LEU A 346 25.10 1.52 -0.41
N MET A 347 24.68 2.79 -0.35
CA MET A 347 25.41 3.90 -0.97
C MET A 347 26.78 4.09 -0.30
N LEU A 348 26.83 4.02 1.03
CA LEU A 348 28.06 4.05 1.81
C LEU A 348 28.98 2.89 1.44
N ALA A 349 28.48 1.65 1.42
CA ALA A 349 29.26 0.48 1.00
C ALA A 349 29.85 0.66 -0.41
N ARG A 350 29.06 1.21 -1.33
CA ARG A 350 29.47 1.47 -2.71
C ARG A 350 30.49 2.60 -2.80
N SER A 351 30.39 3.62 -1.95
CA SER A 351 31.38 4.71 -1.87
C SER A 351 32.74 4.23 -1.38
N LEU A 352 32.74 3.26 -0.46
CA LEU A 352 33.91 2.53 0.02
C LEU A 352 34.41 1.46 -0.96
N ARG A 353 33.77 1.33 -2.14
CA ARG A 353 34.11 0.37 -3.21
C ARG A 353 34.05 -1.10 -2.78
N LEU A 354 33.21 -1.45 -1.81
CA LEU A 354 33.02 -2.84 -1.40
C LEU A 354 32.43 -3.68 -2.55
N PRO A 355 32.84 -4.96 -2.69
CA PRO A 355 32.17 -5.89 -3.60
C PRO A 355 30.74 -6.22 -3.11
N ARG A 356 29.93 -6.83 -3.99
CA ARG A 356 28.48 -7.00 -3.79
C ARG A 356 28.11 -7.73 -2.49
N VAL A 357 28.85 -8.79 -2.15
CA VAL A 357 28.56 -9.64 -0.98
C VAL A 357 28.83 -8.90 0.34
N PRO A 358 30.03 -8.35 0.60
CA PRO A 358 30.25 -7.62 1.86
C PRO A 358 29.44 -6.32 1.95
N ALA A 359 29.12 -5.67 0.82
CA ALA A 359 28.17 -4.56 0.81
C ALA A 359 26.76 -4.99 1.26
N ALA A 360 26.29 -6.16 0.83
CA ALA A 360 25.01 -6.73 1.26
C ALA A 360 25.04 -7.15 2.74
N VAL A 361 26.13 -7.75 3.21
CA VAL A 361 26.31 -8.13 4.62
C VAL A 361 26.30 -6.90 5.52
N MET A 362 27.05 -5.85 5.16
CA MET A 362 27.08 -4.58 5.91
C MET A 362 25.71 -3.90 5.95
N ALA A 363 24.99 -3.92 4.83
CA ALA A 363 23.64 -3.34 4.75
C ALA A 363 22.61 -4.15 5.56
N LEU A 364 22.72 -5.49 5.55
CA LEU A 364 21.91 -6.39 6.38
C LEU A 364 22.20 -6.22 7.86
N SER A 365 23.48 -6.14 8.26
CA SER A 365 23.87 -5.97 9.65
C SER A 365 23.41 -4.61 10.18
N GLY A 366 23.57 -3.54 9.40
CA GLY A 366 23.09 -2.22 9.76
C GLY A 366 21.57 -2.14 9.85
N LEU A 367 20.84 -2.79 8.95
CA LEU A 367 19.39 -2.91 9.03
C LEU A 367 18.95 -3.71 10.26
N GLY A 368 19.62 -4.82 10.58
CA GLY A 368 19.37 -5.62 11.78
C GLY A 368 19.58 -4.81 13.06
N LEU A 369 20.67 -4.04 13.13
CA LEU A 369 20.94 -3.15 14.26
C LEU A 369 19.88 -2.04 14.37
N PHE A 370 19.42 -1.48 13.24
CA PHE A 370 18.34 -0.51 13.21
C PHE A 370 17.02 -1.11 13.72
N VAL A 371 16.66 -2.33 13.31
CA VAL A 371 15.47 -3.03 13.82
C VAL A 371 15.60 -3.31 15.32
N LEU A 372 16.79 -3.67 15.79
CA LEU A 372 17.07 -3.86 17.22
C LEU A 372 16.86 -2.57 18.02
N LEU A 373 17.37 -1.47 17.47
CA LEU A 373 17.26 -0.14 18.05
C LEU A 373 15.82 0.35 18.05
N VAL A 374 15.01 0.09 17.04
CA VAL A 374 13.63 0.59 16.97
C VAL A 374 12.66 -0.34 17.71
N GLY A 375 12.95 -1.64 17.73
CA GLY A 375 12.07 -2.68 18.24
C GLY A 375 11.29 -3.39 17.13
N PRO A 376 10.76 -4.59 17.43
CA PRO A 376 10.04 -5.42 16.47
C PRO A 376 8.60 -4.94 16.28
N ASP A 377 8.40 -3.92 15.43
CA ASP A 377 7.06 -3.54 14.95
C ASP A 377 6.72 -4.29 13.64
N ALA A 378 5.46 -4.67 13.44
CA ALA A 378 4.99 -5.37 12.25
C ALA A 378 5.35 -4.66 10.94
N SER A 379 5.32 -3.31 10.93
CA SER A 379 5.69 -2.51 9.76
C SER A 379 7.20 -2.57 9.49
N VAL A 380 8.01 -2.53 10.55
CA VAL A 380 9.48 -2.58 10.51
C VAL A 380 9.97 -3.96 10.09
N LEU A 381 9.43 -5.03 10.70
CA LEU A 381 9.76 -6.42 10.35
C LEU A 381 9.50 -6.72 8.89
N ARG A 382 8.37 -6.22 8.35
CA ARG A 382 8.05 -6.44 6.94
C ARG A 382 9.00 -5.69 6.01
N ALA A 383 9.35 -4.45 6.35
CA ALA A 383 10.33 -3.68 5.58
C ALA A 383 11.74 -4.31 5.66
N ALA A 384 12.12 -4.82 6.83
CA ALA A 384 13.38 -5.53 7.04
C ALA A 384 13.44 -6.82 6.22
N LEU A 385 12.38 -7.62 6.21
CA LEU A 385 12.30 -8.85 5.42
C LEU A 385 12.32 -8.56 3.92
N MET A 386 11.53 -7.58 3.45
CA MET A 386 11.54 -7.17 2.04
C MET A 386 12.91 -6.63 1.61
N GLY A 387 13.56 -5.83 2.45
CA GLY A 387 14.92 -5.33 2.24
C GLY A 387 15.93 -6.47 2.16
N SER A 388 15.84 -7.44 3.06
CA SER A 388 16.71 -8.62 3.09
C SER A 388 16.57 -9.48 1.84
N ILE A 389 15.32 -9.74 1.40
CA ILE A 389 15.03 -10.46 0.17
C ILE A 389 15.56 -9.69 -1.05
N ALA A 390 15.39 -8.36 -1.08
CA ALA A 390 15.88 -7.53 -2.17
C ALA A 390 17.42 -7.55 -2.27
N LEU A 391 18.12 -7.50 -1.14
CA LEU A 391 19.58 -7.62 -1.06
C LEU A 391 20.06 -9.00 -1.51
N ALA A 392 19.44 -10.07 -1.03
CA ALA A 392 19.77 -11.44 -1.45
C ALA A 392 19.58 -11.61 -2.96
N SER A 393 18.50 -11.04 -3.52
CA SER A 393 18.26 -11.03 -4.95
C SER A 393 19.32 -10.25 -5.72
N LEU A 394 19.74 -9.08 -5.21
CA LEU A 394 20.78 -8.25 -5.82
C LEU A 394 22.15 -8.94 -5.77
N ALA A 395 22.48 -9.58 -4.65
CA ALA A 395 23.70 -10.38 -4.49
C ALA A 395 23.71 -11.58 -5.46
N GLY A 396 22.57 -12.25 -5.62
CA GLY A 396 22.38 -13.35 -6.58
C GLY A 396 22.21 -12.90 -8.05
N GLY A 397 22.34 -11.61 -8.37
CA GLY A 397 22.25 -11.09 -9.73
C GLY A 397 20.85 -11.15 -10.36
N ARG A 398 19.80 -11.47 -9.58
CA ARG A 398 18.42 -11.55 -10.07
C ARG A 398 17.71 -10.23 -9.80
N THR A 399 17.05 -9.68 -10.81
CA THR A 399 16.13 -8.55 -10.60
C THR A 399 14.80 -9.11 -10.09
N GLY A 400 14.54 -9.01 -8.80
CA GLY A 400 13.27 -9.45 -8.24
C GLY A 400 12.11 -8.53 -8.59
N ARG A 401 10.90 -9.08 -8.50
CA ARG A 401 9.63 -8.41 -8.82
C ARG A 401 9.00 -7.99 -7.50
N GLY A 402 8.68 -6.70 -7.33
CA GLY A 402 8.20 -6.15 -6.05
C GLY A 402 7.01 -6.92 -5.45
N LEU A 403 6.07 -7.39 -6.28
CA LEU A 403 4.92 -8.18 -5.80
C LEU A 403 5.34 -9.55 -5.23
N SER A 404 6.32 -10.22 -5.85
CA SER A 404 6.84 -11.50 -5.37
C SER A 404 7.54 -11.35 -4.02
N PHE A 405 8.26 -10.25 -3.82
CA PHE A 405 8.88 -9.93 -2.53
C PHE A 405 7.84 -9.62 -1.46
N LEU A 406 6.78 -8.90 -1.81
CA LEU A 406 5.66 -8.66 -0.89
C LEU A 406 4.98 -9.97 -0.49
N SER A 407 4.67 -10.84 -1.46
CA SER A 407 4.07 -12.15 -1.17
C SER A 407 4.97 -13.04 -0.30
N LEU A 408 6.27 -13.08 -0.58
CA LEU A 408 7.23 -13.84 0.23
C LEU A 408 7.34 -13.27 1.65
N ALA A 409 7.34 -11.94 1.78
CA ALA A 409 7.39 -11.29 3.08
C ALA A 409 6.13 -11.56 3.92
N VAL A 410 4.94 -11.52 3.30
CA VAL A 410 3.67 -11.86 3.96
C VAL A 410 3.67 -13.32 4.42
N ILE A 411 4.08 -14.25 3.56
CA ILE A 411 4.19 -15.67 3.91
C ILE A 411 5.17 -15.87 5.06
N GLY A 412 6.36 -15.28 4.99
CA GLY A 412 7.39 -15.43 6.02
C GLY A 412 6.96 -14.88 7.38
N LEU A 413 6.36 -13.68 7.42
CA LEU A 413 5.88 -13.09 8.67
C LEU A 413 4.74 -13.90 9.28
N LEU A 414 3.76 -14.35 8.48
CA LEU A 414 2.62 -15.12 9.01
C LEU A 414 2.98 -16.55 9.44
N LEU A 415 4.05 -17.11 8.88
CA LEU A 415 4.60 -18.38 9.37
C LEU A 415 5.36 -18.22 10.69
N PHE A 416 5.98 -17.05 10.91
CA PHE A 416 6.68 -16.75 12.15
C PHE A 416 5.71 -16.37 13.28
N ASP A 417 4.72 -15.54 12.97
CA ASP A 417 3.67 -15.11 13.89
C ASP A 417 2.33 -14.97 13.11
N PRO A 418 1.37 -15.89 13.31
CA PRO A 418 0.10 -15.89 12.63
C PRO A 418 -0.84 -14.80 13.18
N GLY A 419 -0.60 -14.31 14.40
CA GLY A 419 -1.36 -13.21 15.01
C GLY A 419 -1.25 -11.91 14.21
N LEU A 420 -0.14 -11.71 13.48
CA LEU A 420 0.04 -10.56 12.59
C LEU A 420 -1.06 -10.46 11.52
N GLY A 421 -1.70 -11.57 11.15
CA GLY A 421 -2.75 -11.62 10.13
C GLY A 421 -4.02 -10.84 10.48
N THR A 422 -4.30 -10.63 11.77
CA THR A 422 -5.44 -9.82 12.25
C THR A 422 -5.02 -8.40 12.65
N SER A 423 -3.73 -8.11 12.72
CA SER A 423 -3.25 -6.78 13.09
C SER A 423 -3.52 -5.75 11.98
N PHE A 424 -4.21 -4.66 12.35
CA PHE A 424 -4.50 -3.57 11.41
C PHE A 424 -3.23 -2.91 10.85
N GLY A 425 -2.17 -2.79 11.66
CA GLY A 425 -0.89 -2.24 11.23
C GLY A 425 -0.24 -3.06 10.11
N PHE A 426 -0.25 -4.39 10.23
CA PHE A 426 0.23 -5.29 9.17
C PHE A 426 -0.61 -5.16 7.90
N LEU A 427 -1.94 -5.20 8.04
CA LEU A 427 -2.87 -5.06 6.91
C LEU A 427 -2.67 -3.74 6.15
N LEU A 428 -2.70 -2.61 6.86
CA LEU A 428 -2.51 -1.28 6.27
C LEU A 428 -1.17 -1.16 5.57
N SER A 429 -0.12 -1.69 6.18
CA SER A 429 1.23 -1.58 5.64
C SER A 429 1.42 -2.49 4.40
N VAL A 430 0.78 -3.68 4.35
CA VAL A 430 0.73 -4.52 3.12
C VAL A 430 -0.09 -3.84 2.02
N LEU A 431 -1.25 -3.26 2.34
CA LEU A 431 -2.09 -2.53 1.37
C LEU A 431 -1.37 -1.30 0.80
N ALA A 432 -0.67 -0.54 1.64
CA ALA A 432 0.15 0.60 1.20
C ALA A 432 1.22 0.15 0.20
N THR A 433 1.96 -0.92 0.54
CA THR A 433 3.02 -1.45 -0.32
C THR A 433 2.46 -2.00 -1.63
N LEU A 434 1.34 -2.71 -1.58
CA LEU A 434 0.62 -3.22 -2.75
C LEU A 434 0.17 -2.05 -3.65
N GLY A 435 -0.36 -0.98 -3.06
CA GLY A 435 -0.80 0.22 -3.76
C GLY A 435 0.36 0.88 -4.50
N ILE A 436 1.49 1.08 -3.83
CA ILE A 436 2.69 1.65 -4.43
C ILE A 436 3.23 0.78 -5.58
N ILE A 437 3.24 -0.56 -5.41
CA ILE A 437 3.74 -1.48 -6.45
C ILE A 437 2.82 -1.52 -7.67
N VAL A 438 1.49 -1.52 -7.48
CA VAL A 438 0.50 -1.71 -8.55
C VAL A 438 0.09 -0.39 -9.22
N LEU A 439 -0.11 0.68 -8.43
CA LEU A 439 -0.55 1.99 -8.89
C LEU A 439 0.63 2.97 -9.02
N GLY A 440 1.55 3.00 -8.05
CA GLY A 440 2.58 4.04 -7.94
C GLY A 440 3.39 4.23 -9.23
N ARG A 441 3.96 3.15 -9.78
CA ARG A 441 4.71 3.24 -11.04
C ARG A 441 3.84 3.70 -12.22
N ARG A 442 2.58 3.25 -12.29
CA ARG A 442 1.65 3.69 -13.35
C ARG A 442 1.34 5.16 -13.22
N MET A 443 1.13 5.68 -12.02
CA MET A 443 0.85 7.10 -11.77
C MET A 443 2.04 7.99 -12.14
N VAL A 444 3.27 7.56 -11.80
CA VAL A 444 4.49 8.26 -12.24
C VAL A 444 4.61 8.25 -13.77
N ASP A 445 4.41 7.10 -14.42
CA ASP A 445 4.49 6.97 -15.88
C ASP A 445 3.34 7.69 -16.62
N LEU A 446 2.24 7.99 -15.92
CA LEU A 446 1.11 8.78 -16.43
C LEU A 446 1.34 10.28 -16.33
N THR A 447 2.29 10.73 -15.49
CA THR A 447 2.54 12.16 -15.27
C THR A 447 3.18 12.78 -16.52
N PRO A 448 2.77 14.00 -16.95
CA PRO A 448 3.36 14.66 -18.12
C PRO A 448 4.88 14.79 -18.02
N ALA A 449 5.59 14.69 -19.15
CA ALA A 449 7.05 14.74 -19.20
C ALA A 449 7.66 16.08 -18.69
N VAL A 450 6.85 17.12 -18.56
CA VAL A 450 7.22 18.43 -18.01
C VAL A 450 7.48 18.36 -16.50
N VAL A 451 6.83 17.44 -15.80
CA VAL A 451 7.00 17.27 -14.35
C VAL A 451 8.20 16.35 -14.09
N PRO A 452 9.17 16.76 -13.26
CA PRO A 452 10.31 15.90 -12.96
C PRO A 452 9.85 14.64 -12.21
N ARG A 453 10.50 13.51 -12.49
CA ARG A 453 10.09 12.19 -11.97
C ARG A 453 10.02 12.14 -10.44
N TRP A 454 10.85 12.91 -9.75
CA TRP A 454 10.85 12.96 -8.28
C TRP A 454 9.58 13.63 -7.73
N ALA A 455 9.09 14.69 -8.37
CA ALA A 455 7.84 15.35 -7.98
C ALA A 455 6.63 14.47 -8.31
N ALA A 456 6.66 13.81 -9.47
CA ALA A 456 5.66 12.81 -9.84
C ALA A 456 5.59 11.68 -8.80
N ALA A 457 6.74 11.17 -8.34
CA ALA A 457 6.80 10.14 -7.30
C ALA A 457 6.31 10.65 -5.94
N ALA A 458 6.65 11.89 -5.56
CA ALA A 458 6.20 12.51 -4.31
C ALA A 458 4.67 12.58 -4.20
N PHE A 459 3.97 12.76 -5.32
CA PHE A 459 2.50 12.73 -5.37
C PHE A 459 1.94 11.31 -5.56
N ALA A 460 2.51 10.53 -6.47
CA ALA A 460 2.01 9.21 -6.82
C ALA A 460 2.08 8.21 -5.67
N VAL A 461 3.12 8.28 -4.84
CA VAL A 461 3.33 7.32 -3.74
C VAL A 461 2.28 7.47 -2.64
N PRO A 462 2.09 8.65 -2.01
CA PRO A 462 1.05 8.84 -0.99
C PRO A 462 -0.36 8.59 -1.54
N LEU A 463 -0.65 9.06 -2.76
CA LEU A 463 -1.96 8.84 -3.39
C LEU A 463 -2.23 7.34 -3.60
N SER A 464 -1.25 6.58 -4.10
CA SER A 464 -1.40 5.13 -4.29
C SER A 464 -1.65 4.39 -2.99
N ALA A 465 -0.95 4.79 -1.91
CA ALA A 465 -1.15 4.20 -0.59
C ALA A 465 -2.53 4.56 -0.04
N GLN A 466 -2.95 5.83 -0.14
CA GLN A 466 -4.23 6.31 0.36
C GLN A 466 -5.42 5.63 -0.35
N LEU A 467 -5.34 5.42 -1.66
CA LEU A 467 -6.39 4.74 -2.43
C LEU A 467 -6.65 3.30 -1.97
N LEU A 468 -5.63 2.59 -1.48
CA LEU A 468 -5.80 1.21 -0.99
C LEU A 468 -6.01 1.13 0.53
N CYS A 469 -5.43 2.04 1.30
CA CYS A 469 -5.54 2.03 2.77
C CYS A 469 -6.82 2.74 3.27
N GLY A 470 -7.32 3.73 2.52
CA GLY A 470 -8.45 4.58 2.91
C GLY A 470 -9.67 3.82 3.43
N PRO A 471 -10.17 2.78 2.74
CA PRO A 471 -11.32 2.01 3.21
C PRO A 471 -11.12 1.33 4.56
N VAL A 472 -9.89 0.91 4.88
CA VAL A 472 -9.54 0.29 6.17
C VAL A 472 -9.33 1.36 7.25
N ILE A 473 -8.73 2.50 6.89
CA ILE A 473 -8.54 3.62 7.83
C ILE A 473 -9.89 4.14 8.33
N VAL A 474 -10.89 4.26 7.46
CA VAL A 474 -12.25 4.71 7.82
C VAL A 474 -12.93 3.77 8.83
N LEU A 475 -12.63 2.47 8.81
CA LEU A 475 -13.15 1.54 9.81
C LEU A 475 -12.53 1.75 11.20
N LEU A 476 -11.27 2.19 11.25
CA LEU A 476 -10.54 2.45 12.50
C LEU A 476 -10.88 3.82 13.05
N GLN A 477 -11.03 4.79 12.16
CA GLN A 477 -11.32 6.16 12.51
C GLN A 477 -12.28 6.72 11.45
N PRO A 478 -13.55 6.94 11.80
CA PRO A 478 -14.59 7.37 10.86
C PRO A 478 -14.47 8.85 10.49
N GLN A 479 -13.31 9.22 9.96
CA GLN A 479 -13.00 10.57 9.49
C GLN A 479 -12.16 10.50 8.22
N PHE A 480 -12.38 11.45 7.32
CA PHE A 480 -11.61 11.65 6.11
C PHE A 480 -10.70 12.87 6.27
N SER A 481 -9.40 12.67 6.04
CA SER A 481 -8.39 13.70 6.14
C SER A 481 -8.18 14.37 4.78
N THR A 482 -8.78 15.55 4.60
CA THR A 482 -8.84 16.27 3.31
C THR A 482 -7.46 16.70 2.82
N TYR A 483 -6.64 17.21 3.74
CA TYR A 483 -5.31 17.75 3.42
C TYR A 483 -4.19 16.69 3.47
N SER A 484 -4.53 15.41 3.66
CA SER A 484 -3.52 14.37 3.87
C SER A 484 -2.54 14.23 2.70
N LEU A 485 -3.05 14.27 1.47
CA LEU A 485 -2.20 14.16 0.28
C LEU A 485 -1.21 15.32 0.18
N VAL A 486 -1.69 16.55 0.37
CA VAL A 486 -0.86 17.77 0.29
C VAL A 486 0.18 17.78 1.40
N ALA A 487 -0.23 17.46 2.63
CA ALA A 487 0.66 17.45 3.77
C ALA A 487 1.78 16.41 3.62
N ASN A 488 1.45 15.21 3.12
CA ASN A 488 2.44 14.17 2.82
C ASN A 488 3.41 14.55 1.70
N VAL A 489 2.95 15.25 0.65
CA VAL A 489 3.82 15.74 -0.43
C VAL A 489 4.80 16.79 0.10
N VAL A 490 4.36 17.69 0.96
CA VAL A 490 5.19 18.72 1.59
C VAL A 490 6.18 18.11 2.59
N ALA A 491 5.75 17.11 3.37
CA ALA A 491 6.59 16.43 4.35
C ALA A 491 7.65 15.52 3.71
N ALA A 492 7.35 14.88 2.58
CA ALA A 492 8.24 13.92 1.91
C ALA A 492 9.72 14.37 1.74
N PRO A 493 10.03 15.58 1.23
CA PRO A 493 11.42 16.04 1.12
C PRO A 493 12.10 16.31 2.46
N LEU A 494 11.33 16.57 3.53
CA LEU A 494 11.86 16.84 4.87
C LEU A 494 12.17 15.54 5.63
N VAL A 495 11.38 14.49 5.41
CA VAL A 495 11.53 13.20 6.11
C VAL A 495 12.89 12.55 5.84
N ALA A 496 13.39 12.59 4.60
CA ALA A 496 14.65 11.94 4.26
C ALA A 496 15.86 12.52 5.03
N PRO A 497 16.09 13.85 5.07
CA PRO A 497 17.07 14.46 5.96
C PRO A 497 16.88 14.12 7.45
N VAL A 498 15.63 14.14 7.94
CA VAL A 498 15.32 13.79 9.34
C VAL A 498 15.79 12.38 9.66
N THR A 499 15.37 11.40 8.85
CA THR A 499 15.71 10.00 9.07
C THR A 499 17.21 9.77 8.92
N LEU A 500 17.84 10.26 7.86
CA LEU A 500 19.25 9.97 7.59
C LEU A 500 20.19 10.61 8.60
N LEU A 501 20.00 11.89 8.93
CA LEU A 501 20.85 12.60 9.89
C LEU A 501 20.56 12.16 11.33
N GLY A 502 19.28 11.98 11.67
CA GLY A 502 18.88 11.52 12.99
C GLY A 502 19.37 10.10 13.29
N THR A 503 19.21 9.15 12.36
CA THR A 503 19.74 7.78 12.54
C THR A 503 21.26 7.74 12.57
N ALA A 504 21.95 8.60 11.82
CA ALA A 504 23.41 8.72 11.88
C ALA A 504 23.92 9.29 13.21
N ALA A 505 23.11 10.10 13.91
CA ALA A 505 23.48 10.66 15.21
C ALA A 505 23.44 9.62 16.33
N VAL A 506 22.57 8.60 16.24
CA VAL A 506 22.40 7.57 17.28
C VAL A 506 23.71 6.91 17.73
N PRO A 507 24.55 6.31 16.84
CA PRO A 507 25.81 5.70 17.27
C PRO A 507 26.85 6.72 17.77
N LEU A 508 26.67 8.01 17.51
CA LEU A 508 27.59 9.08 17.92
C LEU A 508 27.27 9.66 19.30
N VAL A 509 26.06 9.42 19.83
CA VAL A 509 25.61 10.04 21.10
C VAL A 509 26.56 9.76 22.26
N VAL A 510 27.12 8.54 22.32
CA VAL A 510 28.06 8.14 23.38
C VAL A 510 29.51 8.56 23.06
N PRO A 511 30.11 8.19 21.90
CA PRO A 511 31.52 8.47 21.66
C PRO A 511 31.84 9.92 21.27
N ALA A 512 30.90 10.65 20.67
CA ALA A 512 31.10 12.02 20.20
C ALA A 512 29.83 12.87 20.36
N PRO A 513 29.45 13.26 21.59
CA PRO A 513 28.20 13.96 21.87
C PRO A 513 28.02 15.25 21.06
N TRP A 514 29.08 16.03 20.87
CA TRP A 514 29.05 17.28 20.09
C TRP A 514 28.66 17.05 18.62
N ALA A 515 29.16 15.97 18.00
CA ALA A 515 28.85 15.62 16.62
C ALA A 515 27.41 15.11 16.51
N ALA A 516 26.96 14.32 17.50
CA ALA A 516 25.57 13.90 17.60
C ALA A 516 24.64 15.10 17.74
N THR A 517 24.94 16.06 18.62
CA THR A 517 24.15 17.29 18.81
C THR A 517 24.06 18.11 17.53
N ALA A 518 25.15 18.25 16.76
CA ALA A 518 25.11 18.96 15.49
C ALA A 518 24.17 18.29 14.47
N LEU A 519 24.23 16.96 14.34
CA LEU A 519 23.32 16.21 13.47
C LEU A 519 21.87 16.27 13.96
N ILE A 520 21.66 16.16 15.28
CA ILE A 520 20.35 16.31 15.93
C ILE A 520 19.79 17.70 15.67
N ALA A 521 20.59 18.76 15.79
CA ALA A 521 20.16 20.14 15.51
C ALA A 521 19.69 20.30 14.06
N VAL A 522 20.50 19.84 13.10
CA VAL A 522 20.14 19.92 11.67
C VAL A 522 18.88 19.09 11.40
N SER A 523 18.82 17.84 11.85
CA SER A 523 17.62 17.00 11.68
C SER A 523 16.38 17.60 12.38
N GLY A 524 16.56 18.26 13.52
CA GLY A 524 15.55 18.96 14.29
C GLY A 524 14.92 20.12 13.50
N THR A 525 15.70 20.86 12.70
CA THR A 525 15.15 21.91 11.82
C THR A 525 14.22 21.34 10.75
N PHE A 526 14.60 20.23 10.10
CA PHE A 526 13.72 19.56 9.14
C PHE A 526 12.49 18.96 9.84
N CYS A 527 12.67 18.40 11.03
CA CYS A 527 11.60 17.85 11.86
C CYS A 527 10.60 18.94 12.27
N SER A 528 11.07 20.15 12.61
CA SER A 528 10.19 21.30 12.86
C SER A 528 9.38 21.69 11.64
N GLY A 529 9.93 21.55 10.42
CA GLY A 529 9.18 21.76 9.18
C GLY A 529 8.05 20.76 9.00
N VAL A 530 8.26 19.49 9.37
CA VAL A 530 7.21 18.44 9.35
C VAL A 530 6.13 18.77 10.38
N ALA A 531 6.51 19.11 11.61
CA ALA A 531 5.57 19.48 12.68
C ALA A 531 4.75 20.73 12.33
N ALA A 532 5.41 21.78 11.81
CA ALA A 532 4.76 23.00 11.36
C ALA A 532 3.76 22.74 10.23
N THR A 533 4.13 21.88 9.26
CA THR A 533 3.22 21.46 8.18
C THR A 533 1.99 20.78 8.75
N ALA A 534 2.16 19.90 9.75
CA ALA A 534 1.05 19.21 10.40
C ALA A 534 0.10 20.19 11.11
N ARG A 535 0.63 21.07 11.96
CA ARG A 535 -0.18 22.05 12.71
C ARG A 535 -0.88 23.04 11.78
N PHE A 536 -0.17 23.55 10.76
CA PHE A 536 -0.75 24.49 9.80
C PHE A 536 -1.91 23.87 9.02
N MET A 537 -1.72 22.66 8.46
CA MET A 537 -2.76 21.99 7.68
C MET A 537 -3.93 21.49 8.55
N ALA A 538 -3.67 21.14 9.81
CA ALA A 538 -4.72 20.78 10.77
C ALA A 538 -5.59 21.98 11.18
N GLY A 539 -5.02 23.20 11.18
CA GLY A 539 -5.75 24.43 11.48
C GLY A 539 -6.65 24.94 10.34
N LEU A 540 -6.55 24.36 9.14
CA LEU A 540 -7.38 24.77 8.01
C LEU A 540 -8.82 24.28 8.14
N PRO A 541 -9.83 25.05 7.67
CA PRO A 541 -11.21 24.62 7.70
C PRO A 541 -11.40 23.34 6.89
N GLY A 542 -12.14 22.39 7.45
CA GLY A 542 -12.42 21.09 6.82
C GLY A 542 -11.23 20.12 6.81
N ALA A 543 -10.24 20.28 7.71
CA ALA A 543 -9.11 19.36 7.80
C ALA A 543 -9.54 17.91 8.07
N THR A 544 -10.54 17.74 8.93
CA THR A 544 -11.19 16.45 9.22
C THR A 544 -12.68 16.54 8.90
N LEU A 545 -13.14 15.70 7.98
CA LEU A 545 -14.56 15.54 7.67
C LEU A 545 -15.06 14.25 8.32
N PRO A 546 -16.16 14.28 9.10
CA PRO A 546 -16.75 13.05 9.62
C PRO A 546 -17.19 12.16 8.47
N TRP A 547 -16.93 10.86 8.58
CA TRP A 547 -17.31 9.86 7.59
C TRP A 547 -18.23 8.82 8.21
N PRO A 548 -19.16 8.19 7.48
CA PRO A 548 -20.00 7.14 8.04
C PRO A 548 -19.20 5.98 8.63
N GLU A 549 -19.71 5.38 9.71
CA GLU A 549 -19.09 4.23 10.39
C GLU A 549 -19.44 2.89 9.71
N GLY A 550 -18.68 1.85 10.07
CA GLY A 550 -18.96 0.46 9.72
C GLY A 550 -18.83 0.13 8.23
N VAL A 551 -19.52 -0.94 7.81
CA VAL A 551 -19.43 -1.49 6.44
C VAL A 551 -19.89 -0.47 5.40
N PHE A 552 -20.88 0.37 5.72
CA PHE A 552 -21.33 1.45 4.84
C PHE A 552 -20.24 2.49 4.61
N GLY A 553 -19.53 2.90 5.66
CA GLY A 553 -18.34 3.76 5.58
C GLY A 553 -17.25 3.17 4.67
N LEU A 554 -16.96 1.88 4.85
CA LEU A 554 -15.98 1.17 4.02
C LEU A 554 -16.36 1.16 2.54
N LEU A 555 -17.62 0.83 2.21
CA LEU A 555 -18.08 0.73 0.82
C LEU A 555 -18.08 2.09 0.12
N THR A 556 -18.54 3.13 0.81
CA THR A 556 -18.55 4.50 0.28
C THR A 556 -17.13 5.03 0.06
N MET A 557 -16.19 4.78 0.98
CA MET A 557 -14.79 5.15 0.83
C MET A 557 -14.08 4.36 -0.28
N ALA A 558 -14.40 3.08 -0.44
CA ALA A 558 -13.92 2.27 -1.55
C ALA A 558 -14.43 2.81 -2.90
N ALA A 559 -15.70 3.19 -2.98
CA ALA A 559 -16.27 3.83 -4.16
C ALA A 559 -15.58 5.17 -4.47
N LEU A 560 -15.33 6.01 -3.45
CA LEU A 560 -14.58 7.26 -3.61
C LEU A 560 -13.16 7.01 -4.12
N SER A 561 -12.48 5.98 -3.61
CA SER A 561 -11.12 5.59 -4.05
C SER A 561 -11.11 5.15 -5.51
N VAL A 562 -12.10 4.36 -5.93
CA VAL A 562 -12.25 3.97 -7.35
C VAL A 562 -12.54 5.19 -8.22
N LEU A 563 -13.42 6.09 -7.77
CA LEU A 563 -13.76 7.31 -8.49
C LEU A 563 -12.55 8.24 -8.64
N THR A 564 -11.77 8.47 -7.58
CA THR A 564 -10.55 9.28 -7.64
C THR A 564 -9.53 8.67 -8.60
N LEU A 565 -9.32 7.35 -8.56
CA LEU A 565 -8.46 6.68 -9.53
C LEU A 565 -8.97 6.87 -10.97
N ALA A 566 -10.28 6.72 -11.20
CA ALA A 566 -10.88 6.92 -12.52
C ALA A 566 -10.72 8.36 -13.01
N MET A 567 -10.93 9.35 -12.13
CA MET A 567 -10.74 10.77 -12.43
C MET A 567 -9.28 11.10 -12.76
N VAL A 568 -8.32 10.55 -12.01
CA VAL A 568 -6.89 10.72 -12.30
C VAL A 568 -6.54 10.10 -13.66
N LEU A 569 -7.07 8.92 -13.98
CA LEU A 569 -6.88 8.27 -15.27
C LEU A 569 -7.52 9.07 -16.41
N LEU A 570 -8.70 9.63 -16.20
CA LEU A 570 -9.42 10.46 -17.18
C LEU A 570 -8.67 11.77 -17.45
N ALA A 571 -8.20 12.44 -16.39
CA ALA A 571 -7.45 13.69 -16.49
C ALA A 571 -6.09 13.51 -17.20
N LEU A 572 -5.37 12.43 -16.90
CA LEU A 572 -4.04 12.19 -17.46
C LEU A 572 -4.07 11.51 -18.84
N ARG A 573 -5.04 10.61 -19.10
CA ARG A 573 -5.20 9.92 -20.40
C ARG A 573 -6.68 9.61 -20.71
N PRO A 574 -7.43 10.58 -21.26
CA PRO A 574 -8.88 10.43 -21.49
C PRO A 574 -9.22 9.28 -22.44
N ARG A 575 -8.33 8.95 -23.39
CA ARG A 575 -8.51 7.84 -24.34
C ARG A 575 -8.45 6.47 -23.67
N LEU A 576 -7.51 6.24 -22.75
CA LEU A 576 -7.41 4.96 -22.02
C LEU A 576 -8.57 4.78 -21.04
N ALA A 577 -8.98 5.86 -20.38
CA ALA A 577 -10.15 5.84 -19.52
C ALA A 577 -11.42 5.53 -20.32
N ALA A 578 -11.63 6.17 -21.46
CA ALA A 578 -12.74 5.87 -22.37
C ALA A 578 -12.72 4.41 -22.84
N ASP A 579 -11.56 3.89 -23.26
CA ASP A 579 -11.44 2.48 -23.69
C ASP A 579 -11.72 1.48 -22.54
N MET A 580 -11.28 1.79 -21.31
CA MET A 580 -11.59 0.97 -20.14
C MET A 580 -13.08 0.99 -19.79
N VAL A 581 -13.71 2.16 -19.80
CA VAL A 581 -15.15 2.31 -19.52
C VAL A 581 -15.98 1.61 -20.59
N LEU A 582 -15.67 1.80 -21.87
CA LEU A 582 -16.31 1.09 -22.98
C LEU A 582 -16.08 -0.43 -22.90
N GLY A 583 -14.88 -0.85 -22.50
CA GLY A 583 -14.55 -2.27 -22.28
C GLY A 583 -15.33 -2.90 -21.11
N LEU A 584 -15.51 -2.16 -20.01
CA LEU A 584 -16.32 -2.60 -18.87
C LEU A 584 -17.80 -2.66 -19.24
N HIS A 585 -18.31 -1.65 -19.95
CA HIS A 585 -19.67 -1.62 -20.47
C HIS A 585 -19.96 -2.84 -21.34
N ARG A 586 -19.09 -3.15 -22.31
CA ARG A 586 -19.21 -4.36 -23.15
C ARG A 586 -19.14 -5.67 -22.36
N ARG A 587 -18.42 -5.72 -21.23
CA ARG A 587 -18.40 -6.91 -20.35
C ARG A 587 -19.69 -7.05 -19.56
N ILE A 588 -20.22 -5.96 -19.04
CA ILE A 588 -21.50 -5.94 -18.33
C ILE A 588 -22.61 -6.35 -19.29
N GLU A 589 -22.64 -5.82 -20.51
CA GLU A 589 -23.56 -6.21 -21.59
C GLU A 589 -23.51 -7.73 -21.83
N LYS A 590 -22.32 -8.31 -21.99
CA LYS A 590 -22.15 -9.77 -22.14
C LYS A 590 -22.62 -10.57 -20.94
N ILE A 591 -22.45 -10.06 -19.72
CA ILE A 591 -22.94 -10.72 -18.51
C ILE A 591 -24.47 -10.65 -18.46
N LEU A 592 -25.06 -9.50 -18.75
CA LEU A 592 -26.51 -9.32 -18.84
C LEU A 592 -27.12 -10.26 -19.88
N GLU A 593 -26.55 -10.32 -21.10
CA GLU A 593 -26.99 -11.25 -22.13
C GLU A 593 -26.89 -12.72 -21.68
N LYS A 594 -25.86 -13.06 -20.90
CA LYS A 594 -25.66 -14.43 -20.41
C LYS A 594 -26.66 -14.78 -19.30
N VAL A 595 -26.99 -13.83 -18.43
CA VAL A 595 -28.03 -13.96 -17.40
C VAL A 595 -29.41 -14.05 -18.05
N GLU A 596 -29.68 -13.25 -19.08
CA GLU A 596 -30.93 -13.27 -19.82
C GLU A 596 -31.14 -14.59 -20.58
N ARG A 597 -30.07 -15.24 -21.05
CA ARG A 597 -30.12 -16.60 -21.63
C ARG A 597 -30.34 -17.71 -20.59
N VAL A 598 -30.03 -17.47 -19.31
CA VAL A 598 -30.16 -18.46 -18.23
C VAL A 598 -31.50 -18.35 -17.51
N GLY A 599 -32.20 -17.23 -17.63
CA GLY A 599 -33.42 -16.94 -16.87
C GLY A 599 -34.63 -16.57 -17.71
N TRP A 600 -35.15 -17.48 -18.54
CA TRP A 600 -36.60 -17.56 -18.84
C TRP A 600 -36.92 -18.87 -19.57
N PRO A 601 -37.89 -19.68 -19.11
CA PRO A 601 -38.42 -20.76 -19.95
C PRO A 601 -39.04 -20.15 -21.23
N PRO A 602 -38.92 -20.81 -22.39
CA PRO A 602 -39.45 -20.28 -23.64
C PRO A 602 -40.96 -20.05 -23.48
N ARG A 603 -41.40 -18.80 -23.67
CA ARG A 603 -42.83 -18.48 -23.70
C ARG A 603 -43.50 -19.37 -24.76
N PRO A 604 -44.62 -20.04 -24.46
CA PRO A 604 -45.29 -20.87 -25.45
C PRO A 604 -45.66 -20.01 -26.65
N ARG A 605 -45.15 -20.40 -27.83
CA ARG A 605 -45.55 -19.82 -29.11
C ARG A 605 -47.07 -20.01 -29.24
N ARG A 606 -47.84 -18.94 -29.10
CA ARG A 606 -49.23 -18.91 -29.57
C ARG A 606 -49.20 -19.23 -31.07
N MET A 607 -49.63 -20.43 -31.44
CA MET A 607 -49.90 -20.77 -32.83
C MET A 607 -51.01 -19.84 -33.33
N PRO A 608 -50.82 -19.08 -34.43
CA PRO A 608 -51.92 -18.45 -35.10
C PRO A 608 -52.75 -19.54 -35.80
N GLY A 609 -54.06 -19.54 -35.54
CA GLY A 609 -55.01 -20.50 -36.07
C GLY A 609 -55.01 -20.59 -37.59
N ARG A 610 -55.28 -21.81 -38.07
CA ARG A 610 -55.64 -22.13 -39.45
C ARG A 610 -56.86 -21.28 -39.87
N GLY A 611 -56.77 -20.60 -41.01
CA GLY A 611 -57.91 -19.85 -41.55
C GLY A 611 -57.61 -19.06 -42.83
N LEU A 612 -57.60 -19.79 -43.95
CA LEU A 612 -58.10 -19.42 -45.28
C LEU A 612 -57.46 -18.26 -46.11
N VAL A 613 -56.87 -18.74 -47.23
CA VAL A 613 -56.97 -18.29 -48.63
C VAL A 613 -55.90 -17.31 -49.19
N PRO A 614 -55.24 -17.68 -50.31
CA PRO A 614 -54.19 -16.90 -50.95
C PRO A 614 -54.68 -16.05 -52.12
N ARG A 615 -54.09 -14.86 -52.34
CA ARG A 615 -53.27 -14.52 -53.53
C ARG A 615 -53.05 -13.00 -53.71
N ALA A 616 -51.85 -12.73 -54.22
CA ALA A 616 -51.52 -11.77 -55.29
C ALA A 616 -51.26 -10.27 -54.96
N ARG A 617 -50.05 -9.88 -55.44
CA ARG A 617 -49.64 -8.61 -56.06
C ARG A 617 -49.25 -7.43 -55.16
N ARG A 618 -47.92 -7.18 -55.20
CA ARG A 618 -47.21 -5.88 -55.33
C ARG A 618 -47.52 -4.77 -54.31
N GLY A 619 -46.47 -4.47 -53.52
CA GLY A 619 -45.88 -3.12 -53.50
C GLY A 619 -46.23 -2.20 -52.33
N ARG A 620 -45.28 -2.03 -51.40
CA ARG A 620 -44.53 -0.77 -51.14
C ARG A 620 -43.82 -0.86 -49.79
N LEU A 621 -42.58 -0.34 -49.78
CA LEU A 621 -41.76 -0.09 -48.59
C LEU A 621 -42.45 0.92 -47.68
N ARG A 622 -42.57 0.60 -46.39
CA ARG A 622 -42.74 1.58 -45.32
C ARG A 622 -41.86 1.22 -44.12
N TYR A 623 -41.25 2.29 -43.62
CA TYR A 623 -40.38 2.41 -42.46
C TYR A 623 -41.14 2.03 -41.18
N CYS A 624 -40.62 1.07 -40.40
CA CYS A 624 -41.15 0.69 -39.09
C CYS A 624 -40.25 1.22 -37.98
N THR A 625 -40.64 2.34 -37.37
CA THR A 625 -40.25 2.68 -35.99
C THR A 625 -41.21 1.98 -35.03
N ASN A 626 -40.79 0.86 -34.45
CA ASN A 626 -41.50 0.20 -33.36
C ASN A 626 -40.69 0.38 -32.07
N THR A 627 -40.94 1.50 -31.39
CA THR A 627 -40.63 1.67 -29.97
C THR A 627 -41.51 0.72 -29.17
N SER A 628 -40.87 -0.21 -28.47
CA SER A 628 -41.49 -1.25 -27.65
C SER A 628 -42.34 -0.65 -26.54
N GLY A 629 -43.60 -1.07 -26.48
CA GLY A 629 -44.50 -0.77 -25.37
C GLY A 629 -44.03 -1.38 -24.06
N ARG A 630 -43.82 -0.53 -23.05
CA ARG A 630 -44.08 -0.85 -21.65
C ARG A 630 -44.96 0.24 -21.07
N ASN A 631 -46.13 -0.21 -20.66
CA ASN A 631 -47.22 0.52 -20.04
C ASN A 631 -47.02 0.45 -18.52
N PRO A 632 -46.88 1.56 -17.79
CA PRO A 632 -47.32 1.61 -16.41
C PRO A 632 -48.66 2.33 -16.35
N ALA A 633 -49.68 1.61 -15.89
CA ALA A 633 -51.00 2.14 -15.58
C ALA A 633 -50.95 2.99 -14.31
N TRP A 634 -51.45 4.23 -14.36
CA TRP A 634 -52.37 4.85 -13.39
C TRP A 634 -53.02 6.09 -14.07
N PRO A 635 -54.22 6.53 -13.65
CA PRO A 635 -55.32 6.90 -14.54
C PRO A 635 -55.65 8.40 -14.58
N LEU A 636 -56.35 8.78 -15.67
CA LEU A 636 -57.30 9.90 -15.84
C LEU A 636 -56.76 11.34 -15.86
N ARG A 637 -56.88 11.98 -17.03
CA ARG A 637 -58.05 12.83 -17.36
C ARG A 637 -58.14 13.03 -18.88
N ARG A 638 -59.18 12.48 -19.51
CA ARG A 638 -59.58 12.86 -20.87
C ARG A 638 -60.31 14.20 -20.79
N MET A 639 -59.90 15.17 -21.60
CA MET A 639 -60.74 16.29 -21.99
C MET A 639 -60.73 16.43 -23.51
N HIS A 640 -61.84 15.97 -24.07
CA HIS A 640 -62.62 16.56 -25.15
C HIS A 640 -61.92 17.23 -26.34
N GLU A 641 -62.10 16.54 -27.47
CA GLU A 641 -62.80 16.99 -28.66
C GLU A 641 -62.19 18.08 -29.55
N THR A 642 -61.94 17.61 -30.76
CA THR A 642 -61.73 18.33 -32.01
C THR A 642 -62.93 19.19 -32.38
N GLY A 643 -62.75 20.52 -32.40
CA GLY A 643 -63.60 21.48 -33.09
C GLY A 643 -62.91 22.08 -34.32
N PRO A 644 -63.64 22.47 -35.38
CA PRO A 644 -63.08 22.71 -36.72
C PRO A 644 -62.46 24.11 -36.89
N ARG A 645 -61.45 24.16 -37.77
CA ARG A 645 -60.67 25.36 -38.13
C ARG A 645 -61.54 26.45 -38.78
N ARG A 646 -61.34 27.71 -38.38
CA ARG A 646 -61.65 28.91 -39.18
C ARG A 646 -60.39 29.75 -39.42
N PRO A 647 -60.26 30.46 -40.56
CA PRO A 647 -58.99 31.00 -41.05
C PRO A 647 -58.81 32.52 -40.83
N LEU A 648 -57.54 32.92 -40.70
CA LEU A 648 -56.88 34.17 -41.15
C LEU A 648 -57.47 35.54 -40.79
N ARG A 649 -56.71 36.37 -40.05
CA ARG A 649 -55.84 37.45 -40.59
C ARG A 649 -55.09 38.23 -39.48
N PRO A 650 -53.90 38.81 -39.76
CA PRO A 650 -53.09 39.65 -38.86
C PRO A 650 -53.54 41.13 -38.97
N PRO A 651 -53.21 42.08 -38.07
CA PRO A 651 -51.84 42.65 -37.96
C PRO A 651 -51.45 43.26 -36.58
N GLY A 652 -50.14 43.55 -36.43
CA GLY A 652 -49.54 44.78 -35.91
C GLY A 652 -50.00 45.45 -34.60
N GLY A 653 -49.02 46.01 -33.87
CA GLY A 653 -49.23 47.10 -32.90
C GLY A 653 -48.78 46.73 -31.49
N THR A 654 -47.51 46.95 -31.11
CA THR A 654 -46.94 48.20 -30.56
C THR A 654 -47.17 48.41 -29.05
N TRP A 655 -46.04 48.47 -28.31
CA TRP A 655 -45.76 49.31 -27.12
C TRP A 655 -46.61 49.02 -25.86
N ASN A 656 -46.25 49.28 -24.61
CA ASN A 656 -45.17 49.94 -23.87
C ASN A 656 -45.29 49.36 -22.43
N ARG A 657 -44.24 48.89 -21.76
CA ARG A 657 -43.52 49.58 -20.66
C ARG A 657 -44.37 50.26 -19.55
N ARG A 658 -43.98 49.93 -18.31
CA ARG A 658 -44.12 50.62 -16.99
C ARG A 658 -45.32 50.23 -16.12
N GLU A 659 -45.01 49.69 -14.93
CA GLU A 659 -45.13 50.33 -13.58
C GLU A 659 -46.61 50.39 -13.18
N TRP A 660 -47.12 50.00 -12.02
CA TRP A 660 -46.75 50.04 -10.60
C TRP A 660 -47.38 48.76 -9.98
N SER A 661 -47.07 48.19 -8.81
CA SER A 661 -46.61 48.62 -7.49
C SER A 661 -46.31 47.34 -6.70
#